data_AF-L7F7U6-F1
#
_entry.id   AF-L7F7U6-F1
#
_cell.length_a   1.000
_cell.length_b   1.000
_cell.length_c   1.000
_cell.angle_alpha   90.00
_cell.angle_beta   90.00
_cell.angle_gamma   90.00
#
_symmetry.space_group_name_H-M   'P 1'
#
loop_
_entity.id
_entity.type
_entity.pdbx_description
1 polymer ?
#
loop_
_entity_poly.entity_id
_entity_poly.type
_entity_poly.pdbx_seq_one_letter_code
_entity_poly.pdbx_strand_id
1 'polypeptide(L)'
;MAGLTVPSASPAELGLLACWGAFITLVDDGFDRHPGPISAAQVRAVLDPLVAVVSGTGAGAAGDTPVVAALEELWERTCVGTEPGWRARFAACYASFADATVQEARWGETGHTPSREEYVRLRRRTITVSPLLLVAERLAGAWPSTEVLHEVCADVVAWTNDLMDAGSRRAGEVTLVETLVQERNADRGEAAAIVRAMIEERLEDFETAAGQLTARHAQVEDVRSRAGRVRTFMYGAVAWQYESGRYRAALPHQRVSGDLSDPVESAAVRLERRLALAVAPGGALPDRCAGRVLETALLLALLRTRGTHRDEQRELTAWLDDRREGADRLDALLIDACLSPHTLPADAADAASLVADGSDAGVGGRGRLKRSMLHAVLHVLGGLRLTDEDAPGPASTDTLSTYSSVHLLAVRVLYAQATGYPYAVTSGERFHLADLLDDTSGRLLWEASATTHLLGLNALQSYRAGHPLIERAVTGLLHARAHDGGMPFLDSQDVWLSAVAGLGFLGRPALRPYTSRMGEFVAARQARDGGWPFAGGVRQTDVDTAARCMEFLHALDAHRYRRHLRRGAAYLAATAGPDGGFPTWLEGDEPDLDMTAGAVIALAPFGEEYAPLVATATGFVLDAQHADGTWTPSWTVSEPSVILRAVDALHAARDVPGIDRTRTAAATARAVARLTSTQQVDGGWGPTPGGDSDALSTAQAMTVVARYGPPHAASTATAHLLARQDEFGRFPAPPDQVGPRPLPFDFPVVADLHALTALHHAGALAAPDHRIPAGTPGTAHRKPSGTSDPGCSALESSMRGVLLRPEQAAYEQARLLVNQRFDDIRPQAIAYPADVQDVVECVNFARTGRIPLALRSGGHSYAGYSTGPGLVLDVSSLNTATVGGGQALFGAGVKGGQAHLALAAAGAGLPLGRCPTIGLAGVTLGGGLSAFTRAWGLACDHLREVEIVTADGHVRRVRPDSPGPDGDLFWALCGGGGGNFGVVTALEFATEDIRDLSFTRFMVTWPDTATAAVIQGWTAWNADPATPRAVSCAFEQLSDSGMPSLPTVTGTFIGAPADLQPVLDRLTAAVGRSETDRVTVPCDYTRAASEADRWGGGTWGPRVAFAAKSHIVREPLGPVSSTDMAAALEKLHRFTGVGGAGGLLIDALGGAVDDRPAHATAFPHRSAVGVVQYHSYWHRFTDRAHVDRRLTWLREVHATMQPHLGTGGYTNGMDPELTEWAVAYHGENYPRMQRVKATHDPEQLFTFPQAVTPQPAPGATGTPRGRQV
;
A
#
# COMPACT_ATOMS: atom_id res chain seq x y z
N MET A 1 -1.26 -19.64 11.37
CA MET A 1 -1.80 -21.00 11.12
C MET A 1 -1.03 -21.76 10.03
N ALA A 2 -1.30 -21.53 8.73
CA ALA A 2 -0.84 -22.35 7.60
C ALA A 2 0.64 -22.79 7.65
N GLY A 3 1.55 -21.88 8.03
CA GLY A 3 2.99 -22.13 8.12
C GLY A 3 3.43 -23.20 9.13
N LEU A 4 2.61 -23.54 10.14
CA LEU A 4 2.90 -24.68 11.02
C LEU A 4 2.18 -25.97 10.60
N THR A 5 1.05 -25.89 9.89
CA THR A 5 0.41 -27.09 9.32
C THR A 5 1.23 -27.66 8.17
N VAL A 6 1.88 -26.80 7.38
CA VAL A 6 2.71 -27.20 6.24
C VAL A 6 4.03 -26.39 6.18
N PRO A 7 4.96 -26.58 7.14
CA PRO A 7 6.21 -25.81 7.22
C PRO A 7 7.19 -26.05 6.06
N SER A 8 6.92 -27.04 5.22
CA SER A 8 7.66 -27.36 3.99
C SER A 8 7.13 -26.64 2.74
N ALA A 9 5.98 -25.95 2.82
CA ALA A 9 5.35 -25.28 1.69
C ALA A 9 6.01 -23.93 1.35
N SER A 10 6.01 -23.58 0.07
CA SER A 10 6.49 -22.27 -0.40
C SER A 10 5.56 -21.12 0.04
N PRO A 11 6.03 -19.86 0.04
CA PRO A 11 5.18 -18.71 0.39
C PRO A 11 3.90 -18.59 -0.46
N ALA A 12 3.94 -19.00 -1.73
CA ALA A 12 2.78 -19.01 -2.62
C ALA A 12 1.75 -20.09 -2.23
N GLU A 13 2.21 -21.25 -1.76
CA GLU A 13 1.37 -22.34 -1.27
C GLU A 13 0.77 -22.04 0.11
N LEU A 14 1.55 -21.44 1.01
CA LEU A 14 1.03 -20.89 2.27
C LEU A 14 -0.02 -19.80 2.00
N GLY A 15 0.21 -18.95 0.99
CA GLY A 15 -0.78 -17.99 0.49
C GLY A 15 -2.05 -18.65 -0.03
N LEU A 16 -1.96 -19.79 -0.74
CA LEU A 16 -3.13 -20.54 -1.22
C LEU A 16 -4.01 -21.02 -0.06
N LEU A 17 -3.43 -21.64 0.97
CA LEU A 17 -4.20 -22.09 2.14
C LEU A 17 -4.80 -20.91 2.93
N ALA A 18 -4.11 -19.76 2.98
CA ALA A 18 -4.66 -18.53 3.55
C ALA A 18 -5.83 -17.97 2.74
N CYS A 19 -5.74 -17.99 1.39
CA CYS A 19 -6.86 -17.59 0.52
C CYS A 19 -8.10 -18.47 0.71
N TRP A 20 -7.93 -19.78 0.97
CA TRP A 20 -9.07 -20.66 1.29
C TRP A 20 -9.71 -20.35 2.64
N GLY A 21 -8.91 -20.06 3.67
CA GLY A 21 -9.44 -19.59 4.95
C GLY A 21 -10.29 -18.33 4.77
N ALA A 22 -9.72 -17.31 4.14
CA ALA A 22 -10.42 -16.05 3.87
C ALA A 22 -11.66 -16.23 2.99
N PHE A 23 -11.60 -17.06 1.94
CA PHE A 23 -12.73 -17.29 1.04
C PHE A 23 -13.88 -18.01 1.73
N ILE A 24 -13.62 -19.12 2.45
CA ILE A 24 -14.71 -19.88 3.06
C ILE A 24 -15.31 -19.07 4.22
N THR A 25 -14.51 -18.37 5.01
CA THR A 25 -15.01 -17.43 6.03
C THR A 25 -15.84 -16.29 5.42
N LEU A 26 -15.50 -15.76 4.24
CA LEU A 26 -16.32 -14.75 3.55
C LEU A 26 -17.72 -15.28 3.18
N VAL A 27 -17.83 -16.56 2.81
CA VAL A 27 -19.12 -17.21 2.51
C VAL A 27 -19.93 -17.46 3.78
N ASP A 28 -19.28 -17.93 4.85
CA ASP A 28 -19.86 -18.15 6.20
C ASP A 28 -20.42 -16.83 6.78
N ASP A 29 -19.58 -15.80 6.89
CA ASP A 29 -19.93 -14.46 7.35
C ASP A 29 -21.06 -13.82 6.54
N GLY A 30 -21.17 -14.17 5.25
CA GLY A 30 -22.21 -13.69 4.35
C GLY A 30 -23.61 -14.10 4.77
N PHE A 31 -23.76 -15.21 5.50
CA PHE A 31 -25.02 -15.65 6.08
C PHE A 31 -25.24 -15.02 7.46
N ASP A 32 -24.22 -15.04 8.33
CA ASP A 32 -24.26 -14.47 9.68
C ASP A 32 -24.61 -12.97 9.73
N ARG A 33 -24.20 -12.22 8.72
CA ARG A 33 -24.40 -10.75 8.65
C ARG A 33 -25.73 -10.36 8.00
N HIS A 34 -26.57 -11.32 7.61
CA HIS A 34 -27.89 -11.04 7.03
C HIS A 34 -28.84 -10.46 8.11
N PRO A 35 -29.60 -9.37 7.85
CA PRO A 35 -30.36 -8.62 8.87
C PRO A 35 -31.67 -9.30 9.33
N GLY A 36 -31.72 -10.62 9.31
CA GLY A 36 -32.85 -11.47 9.65
C GLY A 36 -32.59 -12.92 9.23
N PRO A 37 -33.39 -13.91 9.67
CA PRO A 37 -33.17 -15.32 9.35
C PRO A 37 -33.16 -15.54 7.83
N ILE A 38 -32.09 -16.17 7.33
CA ILE A 38 -31.91 -16.47 5.91
C ILE A 38 -32.67 -17.74 5.52
N SER A 39 -33.40 -17.69 4.39
CA SER A 39 -34.13 -18.86 3.88
C SER A 39 -33.18 -19.90 3.28
N ALA A 40 -33.59 -21.17 3.33
CA ALA A 40 -32.89 -22.27 2.68
C ALA A 40 -32.78 -22.10 1.16
N ALA A 41 -33.72 -21.35 0.56
CA ALA A 41 -33.67 -20.93 -0.84
C ALA A 41 -32.56 -19.89 -1.11
N GLN A 42 -32.37 -18.92 -0.21
CA GLN A 42 -31.27 -17.94 -0.31
C GLN A 42 -29.90 -18.61 -0.09
N VAL A 43 -29.77 -19.51 0.88
CA VAL A 43 -28.52 -20.27 1.09
C VAL A 43 -28.17 -21.09 -0.16
N ARG A 44 -29.15 -21.78 -0.78
CA ARG A 44 -28.92 -22.47 -2.06
C ARG A 44 -28.52 -21.53 -3.20
N ALA A 45 -29.15 -20.37 -3.32
CA ALA A 45 -28.80 -19.38 -4.35
C ALA A 45 -27.34 -18.89 -4.24
N VAL A 46 -26.73 -18.95 -3.06
CA VAL A 46 -25.29 -18.65 -2.86
C VAL A 46 -24.42 -19.90 -3.00
N LEU A 47 -24.80 -21.04 -2.41
CA LEU A 47 -23.92 -22.21 -2.33
C LEU A 47 -23.98 -23.16 -3.53
N ASP A 48 -25.14 -23.36 -4.17
CA ASP A 48 -25.26 -24.27 -5.31
C ASP A 48 -24.30 -23.87 -6.48
N PRO A 49 -24.12 -22.57 -6.82
CA PRO A 49 -23.09 -22.13 -7.78
C PRO A 49 -21.65 -22.47 -7.35
N LEU A 50 -21.32 -22.29 -6.07
CA LEU A 50 -19.97 -22.55 -5.53
C LEU A 50 -19.65 -24.05 -5.52
N VAL A 51 -20.63 -24.89 -5.15
CA VAL A 51 -20.56 -26.35 -5.27
C VAL A 51 -20.31 -26.76 -6.73
N ALA A 52 -20.96 -26.09 -7.69
CA ALA A 52 -20.81 -26.40 -9.11
C ALA A 52 -19.43 -26.03 -9.70
N VAL A 53 -18.76 -24.98 -9.17
CA VAL A 53 -17.35 -24.67 -9.48
C VAL A 53 -16.44 -25.81 -9.01
N VAL A 54 -16.49 -26.15 -7.71
CA VAL A 54 -15.57 -27.15 -7.14
C VAL A 54 -15.85 -28.57 -7.65
N SER A 55 -17.10 -28.89 -8.01
CA SER A 55 -17.48 -30.17 -8.64
C SER A 55 -17.11 -30.24 -10.13
N GLY A 56 -16.71 -29.13 -10.75
CA GLY A 56 -16.41 -29.08 -12.19
C GLY A 56 -17.63 -29.20 -13.10
N THR A 57 -18.85 -28.95 -12.59
CA THR A 57 -20.08 -28.95 -13.39
C THR A 57 -20.42 -27.56 -13.97
N GLY A 58 -19.80 -26.51 -13.45
CA GLY A 58 -19.97 -25.11 -13.89
C GLY A 58 -21.17 -24.41 -13.23
N ALA A 59 -20.99 -23.16 -12.82
CA ALA A 59 -21.96 -22.38 -12.03
C ALA A 59 -23.29 -22.04 -12.74
N GLY A 60 -23.41 -22.33 -14.04
CA GLY A 60 -24.59 -21.99 -14.85
C GLY A 60 -24.84 -20.48 -14.93
N ALA A 61 -26.11 -20.09 -15.08
CA ALA A 61 -26.52 -18.69 -15.25
C ALA A 61 -26.39 -17.81 -13.98
N ALA A 62 -25.79 -18.32 -12.89
CA ALA A 62 -25.50 -17.59 -11.66
C ALA A 62 -24.00 -17.20 -11.53
N GLY A 63 -23.20 -17.42 -12.58
CA GLY A 63 -21.74 -17.23 -12.55
C GLY A 63 -21.25 -15.80 -12.33
N ASP A 64 -22.03 -14.78 -12.70
CA ASP A 64 -21.60 -13.37 -12.68
C ASP A 64 -21.45 -12.72 -11.29
N THR A 65 -21.48 -13.51 -10.20
CA THR A 65 -21.25 -12.97 -8.85
C THR A 65 -19.74 -12.91 -8.53
N PRO A 66 -19.24 -11.83 -7.89
CA PRO A 66 -17.82 -11.74 -7.52
C PRO A 66 -17.31 -12.88 -6.62
N VAL A 67 -18.19 -13.50 -5.84
CA VAL A 67 -17.85 -14.66 -4.99
C VAL A 67 -17.66 -15.96 -5.80
N VAL A 68 -18.42 -16.16 -6.88
CA VAL A 68 -18.18 -17.27 -7.81
C VAL A 68 -16.87 -17.05 -8.57
N ALA A 69 -16.65 -15.86 -9.14
CA ALA A 69 -15.42 -15.55 -9.87
C ALA A 69 -14.15 -15.68 -8.99
N ALA A 70 -14.22 -15.25 -7.72
CA ALA A 70 -13.14 -15.43 -6.75
C ALA A 70 -12.89 -16.92 -6.42
N LEU A 71 -13.95 -17.75 -6.37
CA LEU A 71 -13.81 -19.19 -6.19
C LEU A 71 -13.22 -19.87 -7.43
N GLU A 72 -13.57 -19.44 -8.64
CA GLU A 72 -13.03 -20.01 -9.88
C GLU A 72 -11.51 -19.80 -9.98
N GLU A 73 -11.01 -18.57 -9.73
CA GLU A 73 -9.58 -18.29 -9.69
C GLU A 73 -8.87 -19.11 -8.58
N LEU A 74 -9.46 -19.13 -7.38
CA LEU A 74 -8.91 -19.87 -6.23
C LEU A 74 -8.90 -21.38 -6.48
N TRP A 75 -9.95 -21.94 -7.09
CA TRP A 75 -10.07 -23.36 -7.41
C TRP A 75 -9.14 -23.77 -8.56
N GLU A 76 -8.93 -22.94 -9.58
CA GLU A 76 -7.91 -23.18 -10.60
C GLU A 76 -6.50 -23.26 -9.97
N ARG A 77 -6.13 -22.24 -9.19
CA ARG A 77 -4.85 -22.20 -8.44
C ARG A 77 -4.66 -23.43 -7.54
N THR A 78 -5.75 -23.93 -6.96
CA THR A 78 -5.76 -25.13 -6.12
C THR A 78 -5.55 -26.40 -6.92
N CYS A 79 -6.24 -26.51 -8.06
CA CYS A 79 -6.23 -27.66 -8.95
C CYS A 79 -4.85 -27.94 -9.57
N VAL A 80 -3.95 -26.95 -9.67
CA VAL A 80 -2.56 -27.17 -10.10
C VAL A 80 -1.91 -28.28 -9.26
N GLY A 81 -1.39 -29.32 -9.92
CA GLY A 81 -0.63 -30.39 -9.25
C GLY A 81 -1.43 -31.35 -8.34
N THR A 82 -2.77 -31.30 -8.37
CA THR A 82 -3.62 -32.19 -7.53
C THR A 82 -3.79 -33.59 -8.12
N GLU A 83 -3.75 -34.59 -7.23
CA GLU A 83 -4.17 -35.97 -7.54
C GLU A 83 -5.65 -36.03 -7.95
N PRO A 84 -6.04 -36.85 -8.95
CA PRO A 84 -7.43 -36.94 -9.40
C PRO A 84 -8.41 -37.33 -8.29
N GLY A 85 -8.00 -38.23 -7.39
CA GLY A 85 -8.79 -38.64 -6.23
C GLY A 85 -8.99 -37.53 -5.18
N TRP A 86 -8.04 -36.58 -5.07
CA TRP A 86 -8.16 -35.48 -4.10
C TRP A 86 -9.31 -34.54 -4.46
N ARG A 87 -9.43 -34.16 -5.74
CA ARG A 87 -10.49 -33.25 -6.21
C ARG A 87 -11.89 -33.79 -5.92
N ALA A 88 -12.10 -35.08 -6.16
CA ALA A 88 -13.37 -35.75 -5.88
C ALA A 88 -13.74 -35.72 -4.39
N ARG A 89 -12.76 -35.93 -3.48
CA ARG A 89 -12.97 -35.80 -2.03
C ARG A 89 -13.29 -34.35 -1.63
N PHE A 90 -12.59 -33.37 -2.19
CA PHE A 90 -12.84 -31.96 -1.89
C PHE A 90 -14.23 -31.53 -2.36
N ALA A 91 -14.62 -31.83 -3.60
CA ALA A 91 -15.95 -31.55 -4.12
C ALA A 91 -17.05 -32.20 -3.27
N ALA A 92 -16.89 -33.47 -2.90
CA ALA A 92 -17.83 -34.17 -2.01
C ALA A 92 -17.88 -33.55 -0.60
N CYS A 93 -16.74 -33.10 -0.06
CA CYS A 93 -16.68 -32.40 1.23
C CYS A 93 -17.38 -31.04 1.19
N TYR A 94 -17.19 -30.27 0.12
CA TYR A 94 -17.76 -28.94 -0.04
C TYR A 94 -19.26 -28.98 -0.35
N ALA A 95 -19.71 -29.97 -1.14
CA ALA A 95 -21.14 -30.28 -1.30
C ALA A 95 -21.78 -30.73 0.02
N SER A 96 -21.07 -31.55 0.81
CA SER A 96 -21.52 -31.98 2.14
C SER A 96 -21.67 -30.82 3.13
N PHE A 97 -20.78 -29.81 3.04
CA PHE A 97 -20.94 -28.53 3.75
C PHE A 97 -22.19 -27.79 3.27
N ALA A 98 -22.34 -27.55 1.97
CA ALA A 98 -23.48 -26.79 1.43
C ALA A 98 -24.85 -27.39 1.76
N ASP A 99 -25.01 -28.72 1.61
CA ASP A 99 -26.26 -29.40 2.00
C ASP A 99 -26.52 -29.36 3.51
N ALA A 100 -25.47 -29.20 4.34
CA ALA A 100 -25.63 -29.02 5.77
C ALA A 100 -26.07 -27.58 6.11
N THR A 101 -25.43 -26.55 5.56
CA THR A 101 -25.80 -25.14 5.81
C THR A 101 -27.22 -24.84 5.32
N VAL A 102 -27.63 -25.43 4.20
CA VAL A 102 -29.04 -25.37 3.73
C VAL A 102 -30.00 -26.07 4.70
N GLN A 103 -29.59 -27.17 5.33
CA GLN A 103 -30.41 -27.89 6.30
C GLN A 103 -30.49 -27.17 7.66
N GLU A 104 -29.45 -26.42 8.02
CA GLU A 104 -29.41 -25.50 9.18
C GLU A 104 -30.42 -24.37 8.99
N ALA A 105 -30.40 -23.70 7.83
CA ALA A 105 -31.40 -22.69 7.47
C ALA A 105 -32.84 -23.24 7.48
N ARG A 106 -33.06 -24.47 7.01
CA ARG A 106 -34.38 -25.14 7.10
C ARG A 106 -34.85 -25.36 8.54
N TRP A 107 -33.95 -25.64 9.48
CA TRP A 107 -34.32 -25.76 10.90
C TRP A 107 -34.79 -24.42 11.46
N GLY A 108 -34.11 -23.32 11.10
CA GLY A 108 -34.55 -21.95 11.39
C GLY A 108 -35.92 -21.60 10.78
N GLU A 109 -36.12 -21.90 9.48
CA GLU A 109 -37.41 -21.68 8.78
C GLU A 109 -38.59 -22.43 9.42
N THR A 110 -38.34 -23.64 9.92
CA THR A 110 -39.40 -24.54 10.43
C THR A 110 -39.57 -24.50 11.94
N GLY A 111 -38.69 -23.82 12.67
CA GLY A 111 -38.65 -23.86 14.14
C GLY A 111 -38.32 -25.25 14.69
N HIS A 112 -37.51 -26.03 13.98
CA HIS A 112 -37.15 -27.39 14.38
C HIS A 112 -36.07 -27.39 15.46
N THR A 113 -36.40 -27.89 16.64
CA THR A 113 -35.42 -28.29 17.67
C THR A 113 -34.83 -29.66 17.32
N PRO A 114 -33.53 -29.77 16.99
CA PRO A 114 -32.86 -31.06 16.82
C PRO A 114 -32.52 -31.68 18.19
N SER A 115 -32.23 -32.98 18.22
CA SER A 115 -31.49 -33.58 19.34
C SER A 115 -30.00 -33.22 19.28
N ARG A 116 -29.28 -33.37 20.41
CA ARG A 116 -27.80 -33.21 20.47
C ARG A 116 -27.07 -34.01 19.40
N GLU A 117 -27.54 -35.22 19.10
CA GLU A 117 -26.90 -36.14 18.14
C GLU A 117 -27.16 -35.73 16.68
N GLU A 118 -28.33 -35.16 16.38
CA GLU A 118 -28.63 -34.55 15.09
C GLU A 118 -27.85 -33.25 14.90
N TYR A 119 -27.80 -32.39 15.92
CA TYR A 119 -27.05 -31.15 15.89
C TYR A 119 -25.55 -31.38 15.65
N VAL A 120 -24.90 -32.25 16.45
CA VAL A 120 -23.48 -32.58 16.28
C VAL A 120 -23.16 -33.10 14.87
N ARG A 121 -24.02 -33.96 14.29
CA ARG A 121 -23.85 -34.46 12.92
C ARG A 121 -23.97 -33.37 11.85
N LEU A 122 -24.87 -32.40 12.05
CA LEU A 122 -25.00 -31.27 11.14
C LEU A 122 -23.78 -30.34 11.28
N ARG A 123 -23.44 -30.00 12.52
CA ARG A 123 -22.45 -28.98 12.86
C ARG A 123 -21.02 -29.36 12.47
N ARG A 124 -20.66 -30.65 12.52
CA ARG A 124 -19.40 -31.19 11.95
C ARG A 124 -19.28 -30.96 10.44
N ARG A 125 -20.41 -30.79 9.73
CA ARG A 125 -20.45 -30.52 8.29
C ARG A 125 -20.58 -29.03 7.96
N THR A 126 -21.26 -28.23 8.78
CA THR A 126 -21.32 -26.78 8.58
C THR A 126 -20.04 -26.08 9.03
N ILE A 127 -19.25 -26.65 9.96
CA ILE A 127 -17.92 -26.12 10.27
C ILE A 127 -16.94 -26.30 9.11
N THR A 128 -16.26 -25.21 8.77
CA THR A 128 -15.47 -25.03 7.54
C THR A 128 -14.07 -25.68 7.58
N VAL A 129 -13.77 -26.44 8.64
CA VAL A 129 -12.50 -27.14 8.91
C VAL A 129 -12.17 -28.23 7.87
N SER A 130 -13.15 -29.05 7.49
CA SER A 130 -12.89 -30.25 6.68
C SER A 130 -12.37 -29.92 5.25
N PRO A 131 -12.93 -28.93 4.52
CA PRO A 131 -12.33 -28.43 3.28
C PRO A 131 -10.91 -27.88 3.48
N LEU A 132 -10.65 -27.12 4.55
CA LEU A 132 -9.33 -26.53 4.82
C LEU A 132 -8.25 -27.57 5.14
N LEU A 133 -8.60 -28.64 5.87
CA LEU A 133 -7.71 -29.79 6.09
C LEU A 133 -7.36 -30.50 4.77
N LEU A 134 -8.31 -30.63 3.83
CA LEU A 134 -8.03 -31.17 2.50
C LEU A 134 -7.08 -30.24 1.70
N VAL A 135 -7.19 -28.91 1.80
CA VAL A 135 -6.22 -27.99 1.17
C VAL A 135 -4.84 -28.14 1.81
N ALA A 136 -4.76 -28.29 3.14
CA ALA A 136 -3.49 -28.55 3.82
C ALA A 136 -2.85 -29.88 3.39
N GLU A 137 -3.66 -30.94 3.21
CA GLU A 137 -3.23 -32.22 2.64
C GLU A 137 -2.70 -32.05 1.21
N ARG A 138 -3.35 -31.26 0.35
CA ARG A 138 -2.86 -30.94 -1.02
C ARG A 138 -1.47 -30.32 -1.00
N LEU A 139 -1.13 -29.53 0.02
CA LEU A 139 0.20 -28.92 0.18
C LEU A 139 1.22 -29.86 0.85
N ALA A 140 0.77 -30.81 1.67
CA ALA A 140 1.63 -31.67 2.50
C ALA A 140 1.86 -33.08 1.94
N GLY A 141 1.10 -33.49 0.91
CA GLY A 141 0.98 -34.88 0.49
C GLY A 141 -0.16 -35.61 1.23
N ALA A 142 -0.65 -36.71 0.65
CA ALA A 142 -1.86 -37.38 1.11
C ALA A 142 -1.78 -37.89 2.56
N TRP A 143 -2.88 -37.74 3.31
CA TRP A 143 -3.01 -38.16 4.72
C TRP A 143 -4.03 -39.31 4.85
N PRO A 144 -3.73 -40.53 4.38
CA PRO A 144 -4.60 -41.68 4.61
C PRO A 144 -4.68 -42.03 6.10
N SER A 145 -5.85 -42.52 6.55
CA SER A 145 -6.11 -42.98 7.92
C SER A 145 -6.13 -41.87 8.99
N THR A 146 -6.26 -40.60 8.60
CA THR A 146 -6.48 -39.47 9.52
C THR A 146 -7.93 -39.01 9.58
N GLU A 147 -8.88 -39.73 8.99
CA GLU A 147 -10.29 -39.32 8.87
C GLU A 147 -10.92 -39.07 10.26
N VAL A 148 -10.64 -39.94 11.24
CA VAL A 148 -11.07 -39.74 12.64
C VAL A 148 -10.45 -38.49 13.26
N LEU A 149 -9.20 -38.18 12.95
CA LEU A 149 -8.54 -36.95 13.43
C LEU A 149 -9.15 -35.69 12.79
N HIS A 150 -9.65 -35.80 11.55
CA HIS A 150 -10.36 -34.71 10.88
C HIS A 150 -11.76 -34.50 11.48
N GLU A 151 -12.49 -35.57 11.78
CA GLU A 151 -13.79 -35.48 12.48
C GLU A 151 -13.63 -34.85 13.87
N VAL A 152 -12.64 -35.30 14.65
CA VAL A 152 -12.35 -34.76 15.98
C VAL A 152 -11.92 -33.29 15.88
N CYS A 153 -11.07 -32.93 14.91
CA CYS A 153 -10.69 -31.54 14.67
C CYS A 153 -11.89 -30.65 14.30
N ALA A 154 -12.83 -31.16 13.50
CA ALA A 154 -14.05 -30.44 13.14
C ALA A 154 -14.97 -30.28 14.36
N ASP A 155 -15.20 -31.34 15.13
CA ASP A 155 -16.01 -31.30 16.36
C ASP A 155 -15.46 -30.29 17.37
N VAL A 156 -14.16 -30.36 17.71
CA VAL A 156 -13.53 -29.46 18.68
C VAL A 156 -13.63 -28.00 18.25
N VAL A 157 -13.32 -27.68 16.98
CA VAL A 157 -13.36 -26.30 16.46
C VAL A 157 -14.81 -25.77 16.39
N ALA A 158 -15.79 -26.64 16.09
CA ALA A 158 -17.19 -26.23 16.00
C ALA A 158 -17.83 -26.03 17.38
N TRP A 159 -17.65 -26.98 18.30
CA TRP A 159 -18.24 -26.86 19.64
C TRP A 159 -17.55 -25.75 20.44
N THR A 160 -16.28 -25.43 20.16
CA THR A 160 -15.63 -24.21 20.64
C THR A 160 -16.37 -22.97 20.11
N ASN A 161 -16.67 -22.89 18.81
CA ASN A 161 -17.45 -21.78 18.25
C ASN A 161 -18.84 -21.63 18.92
N ASP A 162 -19.57 -22.74 19.10
CA ASP A 162 -20.90 -22.75 19.71
C ASP A 162 -20.88 -22.35 21.20
N LEU A 163 -19.84 -22.76 21.93
CA LEU A 163 -19.60 -22.40 23.33
C LEU A 163 -19.28 -20.90 23.48
N MET A 164 -18.49 -20.38 22.54
CA MET A 164 -18.03 -18.99 22.51
C MET A 164 -19.15 -18.01 22.18
N ASP A 165 -20.14 -18.42 21.36
CA ASP A 165 -21.33 -17.63 21.02
C ASP A 165 -22.45 -17.68 22.08
N ALA A 166 -22.38 -18.56 23.08
CA ALA A 166 -23.47 -18.82 24.04
C ALA A 166 -23.99 -17.60 24.86
N GLY A 167 -23.23 -16.50 24.91
CA GLY A 167 -23.65 -15.23 25.51
C GLY A 167 -24.35 -14.27 24.53
N SER A 168 -24.14 -14.45 23.23
CA SER A 168 -24.83 -13.76 22.15
C SER A 168 -26.20 -14.42 21.91
N ARG A 169 -27.15 -13.64 21.35
CA ARG A 169 -28.49 -14.16 21.03
C ARG A 169 -29.10 -13.37 19.88
N ARG A 170 -28.96 -13.86 18.65
CA ARG A 170 -29.89 -13.50 17.59
C ARG A 170 -31.17 -14.35 17.72
N ALA A 171 -32.23 -13.96 17.02
CA ALA A 171 -33.51 -14.64 17.09
C ALA A 171 -33.64 -15.70 15.97
N GLY A 172 -33.62 -16.98 16.34
CA GLY A 172 -33.82 -18.12 15.43
C GLY A 172 -32.60 -19.02 15.20
N GLU A 173 -31.45 -18.70 15.77
CA GLU A 173 -30.25 -19.55 15.71
C GLU A 173 -30.36 -20.76 16.65
N VAL A 174 -29.78 -21.88 16.20
CA VAL A 174 -29.69 -23.13 16.96
C VAL A 174 -28.22 -23.43 17.21
N THR A 175 -27.81 -23.42 18.47
CA THR A 175 -26.44 -23.76 18.90
C THR A 175 -26.43 -25.07 19.68
N LEU A 176 -25.25 -25.67 19.88
CA LEU A 176 -25.12 -26.86 20.74
C LEU A 176 -25.57 -26.56 22.19
N VAL A 177 -25.33 -25.33 22.69
CA VAL A 177 -25.75 -24.90 24.02
C VAL A 177 -27.27 -24.76 24.12
N GLU A 178 -27.93 -24.10 23.16
CA GLU A 178 -29.41 -24.01 23.14
C GLU A 178 -30.07 -25.38 22.94
N THR A 179 -29.46 -26.25 22.13
CA THR A 179 -29.89 -27.65 21.96
C THR A 179 -29.84 -28.42 23.29
N LEU A 180 -28.77 -28.24 24.07
CA LEU A 180 -28.64 -28.87 25.39
C LEU A 180 -29.58 -28.29 26.45
N VAL A 181 -29.80 -26.96 26.46
CA VAL A 181 -30.82 -26.31 27.30
C VAL A 181 -32.20 -26.93 27.05
N GLN A 182 -32.57 -27.13 25.79
CA GLN A 182 -33.87 -27.68 25.40
C GLN A 182 -33.97 -29.21 25.63
N GLU A 183 -32.92 -29.98 25.33
CA GLU A 183 -32.89 -31.45 25.53
C GLU A 183 -32.87 -31.84 27.02
N ARG A 184 -32.18 -31.06 27.86
CA ARG A 184 -31.93 -31.40 29.27
C ARG A 184 -32.80 -30.64 30.26
N ASN A 185 -33.50 -29.59 29.83
CA ASN A 185 -34.13 -28.61 30.73
C ASN A 185 -33.10 -28.03 31.73
N ALA A 186 -31.88 -27.81 31.24
CA ALA A 186 -30.73 -27.26 31.96
C ALA A 186 -30.66 -25.74 31.78
N ASP A 187 -29.97 -25.03 32.66
CA ASP A 187 -29.64 -23.62 32.41
C ASP A 187 -28.47 -23.47 31.41
N ARG A 188 -28.27 -22.25 30.87
CA ARG A 188 -27.22 -21.99 29.87
C ARG A 188 -25.80 -22.19 30.41
N GLY A 189 -25.56 -21.97 31.70
CA GLY A 189 -24.26 -22.20 32.34
C GLY A 189 -23.98 -23.68 32.53
N GLU A 190 -24.98 -24.46 32.95
CA GLU A 190 -24.94 -25.92 33.01
C GLU A 190 -24.72 -26.52 31.61
N ALA A 191 -25.50 -26.09 30.60
CA ALA A 191 -25.34 -26.52 29.22
C ALA A 191 -23.94 -26.17 28.65
N ALA A 192 -23.43 -24.96 28.91
CA ALA A 192 -22.08 -24.57 28.52
C ALA A 192 -20.97 -25.37 29.25
N ALA A 193 -21.21 -25.80 30.49
CA ALA A 193 -20.31 -26.71 31.21
C ALA A 193 -20.32 -28.13 30.59
N ILE A 194 -21.48 -28.62 30.17
CA ILE A 194 -21.61 -29.88 29.41
C ILE A 194 -20.85 -29.79 28.07
N VAL A 195 -20.94 -28.66 27.35
CA VAL A 195 -20.16 -28.46 26.11
C VAL A 195 -18.66 -28.44 26.37
N ARG A 196 -18.17 -27.79 27.43
CA ARG A 196 -16.75 -27.85 27.83
C ARG A 196 -16.30 -29.30 28.08
N ALA A 197 -17.04 -30.06 28.88
CA ALA A 197 -16.74 -31.46 29.15
C ALA A 197 -16.74 -32.33 27.87
N MET A 198 -17.67 -32.08 26.94
CA MET A 198 -17.67 -32.74 25.63
C MET A 198 -16.42 -32.41 24.81
N ILE A 199 -15.93 -31.15 24.83
CA ILE A 199 -14.71 -30.78 24.11
C ILE A 199 -13.47 -31.43 24.76
N GLU A 200 -13.41 -31.52 26.09
CA GLU A 200 -12.33 -32.20 26.82
C GLU A 200 -12.29 -33.71 26.50
N GLU A 201 -13.43 -34.40 26.59
CA GLU A 201 -13.58 -35.81 26.16
C GLU A 201 -13.13 -35.99 24.69
N ARG A 202 -13.51 -35.05 23.82
CA ARG A 202 -13.17 -35.11 22.38
C ARG A 202 -11.70 -34.80 22.08
N LEU A 203 -10.99 -34.10 22.97
CA LEU A 203 -9.53 -33.94 22.93
C LEU A 203 -8.79 -35.21 23.42
N GLU A 204 -9.34 -35.94 24.40
CA GLU A 204 -8.79 -37.24 24.81
C GLU A 204 -9.01 -38.32 23.72
N ASP A 205 -10.11 -38.25 22.98
CA ASP A 205 -10.32 -38.98 21.71
C ASP A 205 -9.23 -38.67 20.67
N PHE A 206 -8.84 -37.39 20.50
CA PHE A 206 -7.79 -37.01 19.55
C PHE A 206 -6.46 -37.69 19.87
N GLU A 207 -6.01 -37.58 21.12
CA GLU A 207 -4.73 -38.16 21.56
C GLU A 207 -4.78 -39.70 21.53
N THR A 208 -5.94 -40.29 21.84
CA THR A 208 -6.17 -41.74 21.71
C THR A 208 -6.08 -42.21 20.26
N ALA A 209 -6.73 -41.52 19.33
CA ALA A 209 -6.69 -41.84 17.90
C ALA A 209 -5.29 -41.60 17.30
N ALA A 210 -4.63 -40.50 17.65
CA ALA A 210 -3.26 -40.20 17.22
C ALA A 210 -2.23 -41.21 17.77
N GLY A 211 -2.40 -41.64 19.02
CA GLY A 211 -1.61 -42.70 19.65
C GLY A 211 -1.80 -44.05 18.96
N GLN A 212 -3.05 -44.45 18.68
CA GLN A 212 -3.34 -45.68 17.93
C GLN A 212 -2.79 -45.64 16.51
N LEU A 213 -2.91 -44.52 15.79
CA LEU A 213 -2.38 -44.34 14.44
C LEU A 213 -0.85 -44.43 14.43
N THR A 214 -0.19 -43.78 15.39
CA THR A 214 1.27 -43.85 15.58
C THR A 214 1.74 -45.27 15.93
N ALA A 215 1.00 -45.99 16.78
CA ALA A 215 1.33 -47.35 17.18
C ALA A 215 1.19 -48.37 16.04
N ARG A 216 0.13 -48.26 15.22
CA ARG A 216 -0.10 -49.13 14.05
C ARG A 216 0.96 -48.96 12.95
N HIS A 217 1.62 -47.80 12.90
CA HIS A 217 2.61 -47.45 11.87
C HIS A 217 3.96 -46.99 12.47
N ALA A 218 4.37 -47.59 13.59
CA ALA A 218 5.51 -47.14 14.40
C ALA A 218 6.90 -47.12 13.70
N GLN A 219 7.02 -47.64 12.48
CA GLN A 219 8.23 -47.55 11.65
C GLN A 219 8.17 -46.46 10.56
N VAL A 220 7.13 -45.61 10.55
CA VAL A 220 6.93 -44.56 9.54
C VAL A 220 6.85 -43.18 10.22
N GLU A 221 7.96 -42.46 10.21
CA GLU A 221 8.11 -41.13 10.83
C GLU A 221 7.07 -40.10 10.35
N ASP A 222 6.73 -40.17 9.05
CA ASP A 222 5.68 -39.36 8.40
C ASP A 222 4.32 -39.46 9.12
N VAL A 223 3.91 -40.63 9.62
CA VAL A 223 2.61 -40.78 10.31
C VAL A 223 2.54 -39.95 11.60
N ARG A 224 3.65 -39.87 12.35
CA ARG A 224 3.74 -38.97 13.53
C ARG A 224 3.71 -37.50 13.11
N SER A 225 4.31 -37.15 11.97
CA SER A 225 4.21 -35.80 11.38
C SER A 225 2.76 -35.43 11.05
N ARG A 226 2.01 -36.30 10.36
CA ARG A 226 0.62 -36.06 9.95
C ARG A 226 -0.31 -35.78 11.13
N ALA A 227 -0.28 -36.62 12.17
CA ALA A 227 -1.08 -36.39 13.37
C ALA A 227 -0.74 -35.05 14.05
N GLY A 228 0.55 -34.70 14.10
CA GLY A 228 1.02 -33.39 14.57
C GLY A 228 0.45 -32.23 13.75
N ARG A 229 0.43 -32.34 12.41
CA ARG A 229 -0.10 -31.30 11.52
C ARG A 229 -1.61 -31.06 11.71
N VAL A 230 -2.41 -32.11 11.88
CA VAL A 230 -3.85 -31.98 12.19
C VAL A 230 -4.03 -31.32 13.56
N ARG A 231 -3.28 -31.75 14.59
CA ARG A 231 -3.30 -31.12 15.93
C ARG A 231 -2.96 -29.63 15.86
N THR A 232 -1.97 -29.27 15.04
CA THR A 232 -1.55 -27.88 14.85
C THR A 232 -2.54 -27.05 14.04
N PHE A 233 -3.24 -27.65 13.07
CA PHE A 233 -4.38 -26.99 12.42
C PHE A 233 -5.51 -26.74 13.42
N MET A 234 -5.89 -27.74 14.22
CA MET A 234 -6.94 -27.65 15.24
C MET A 234 -6.70 -26.49 16.22
N TYR A 235 -5.55 -26.46 16.89
CA TYR A 235 -5.22 -25.36 17.81
C TYR A 235 -5.02 -24.02 17.10
N GLY A 236 -4.54 -24.02 15.85
CA GLY A 236 -4.42 -22.81 15.04
C GLY A 236 -5.78 -22.21 14.65
N ALA A 237 -6.80 -23.05 14.41
CA ALA A 237 -8.17 -22.63 14.12
C ALA A 237 -8.88 -22.13 15.38
N VAL A 238 -8.72 -22.82 16.52
CA VAL A 238 -9.22 -22.38 17.82
C VAL A 238 -8.60 -21.03 18.25
N ALA A 239 -7.28 -20.87 18.10
CA ALA A 239 -6.62 -19.59 18.36
C ALA A 239 -7.10 -18.47 17.42
N TRP A 240 -7.34 -18.79 16.13
CA TRP A 240 -7.89 -17.83 15.17
C TRP A 240 -9.32 -17.39 15.51
N GLN A 241 -10.18 -18.29 16.03
CA GLN A 241 -11.52 -17.90 16.48
C GLN A 241 -11.46 -16.81 17.56
N TYR A 242 -10.52 -16.91 18.50
CA TYR A 242 -10.28 -15.89 19.52
C TYR A 242 -9.62 -14.62 18.94
N GLU A 243 -8.61 -14.76 18.08
CA GLU A 243 -7.92 -13.65 17.38
C GLU A 243 -8.76 -12.95 16.31
N SER A 244 -10.00 -13.43 16.08
CA SER A 244 -10.98 -12.78 15.21
C SER A 244 -11.92 -11.83 15.97
N GLY A 245 -11.89 -11.83 17.31
CA GLY A 245 -12.66 -10.90 18.16
C GLY A 245 -14.17 -11.15 18.21
N ARG A 246 -14.67 -12.14 17.45
CA ARG A 246 -16.09 -12.48 17.31
C ARG A 246 -16.74 -12.87 18.65
N TYR A 247 -15.96 -13.39 19.60
CA TYR A 247 -16.46 -13.98 20.84
C TYR A 247 -15.48 -13.79 22.02
N ARG A 248 -15.99 -13.88 23.27
CA ARG A 248 -15.26 -13.45 24.49
C ARG A 248 -15.06 -14.51 25.60
N ALA A 249 -15.31 -15.80 25.35
CA ALA A 249 -15.14 -16.85 26.36
C ALA A 249 -13.72 -17.49 26.36
N ALA A 250 -13.48 -18.41 27.30
CA ALA A 250 -12.20 -19.08 27.54
C ALA A 250 -12.10 -20.47 26.88
N LEU A 251 -10.87 -20.94 26.65
CA LEU A 251 -10.56 -22.20 25.95
C LEU A 251 -10.66 -23.48 26.82
N PRO A 252 -10.78 -24.64 26.17
CA PRO A 252 -10.39 -25.92 26.76
C PRO A 252 -8.87 -25.98 26.96
N HIS A 253 -8.42 -26.50 28.11
CA HIS A 253 -7.01 -26.49 28.52
C HIS A 253 -6.08 -27.23 27.53
N GLN A 254 -5.06 -26.52 27.00
CA GLN A 254 -4.06 -27.11 26.12
C GLN A 254 -3.03 -27.96 26.89
N ARG A 255 -3.38 -29.21 27.22
CA ARG A 255 -2.43 -30.20 27.73
C ARG A 255 -1.36 -30.51 26.67
N VAL A 256 -0.10 -30.19 26.97
CA VAL A 256 1.05 -30.61 26.16
C VAL A 256 1.26 -32.10 26.36
N SER A 257 1.02 -32.93 25.33
CA SER A 257 1.29 -34.37 25.40
C SER A 257 2.78 -34.67 25.29
N GLY A 258 3.45 -34.67 26.44
CA GLY A 258 4.86 -34.99 26.65
C GLY A 258 5.25 -34.76 28.10
N ASP A 259 6.14 -35.60 28.64
CA ASP A 259 6.56 -35.58 30.05
C ASP A 259 7.58 -34.45 30.32
N LEU A 260 7.13 -33.19 30.19
CA LEU A 260 7.90 -31.99 30.50
C LEU A 260 7.74 -31.66 31.99
N SER A 261 8.72 -32.09 32.79
CA SER A 261 8.73 -31.85 34.24
C SER A 261 9.06 -30.40 34.65
N ASP A 262 9.45 -29.53 33.71
CA ASP A 262 9.76 -28.13 33.95
C ASP A 262 8.63 -27.17 33.48
N PRO A 263 8.01 -26.40 34.39
CA PRO A 263 7.07 -25.34 34.04
C PRO A 263 7.65 -24.24 33.14
N VAL A 264 8.95 -23.92 33.24
CA VAL A 264 9.62 -22.87 32.44
C VAL A 264 9.73 -23.30 30.99
N GLU A 265 10.25 -24.49 30.71
CA GLU A 265 10.23 -25.09 29.37
C GLU A 265 8.80 -25.20 28.81
N SER A 266 7.85 -25.67 29.63
CA SER A 266 6.43 -25.78 29.25
C SER A 266 5.81 -24.44 28.81
N ALA A 267 6.09 -23.36 29.55
CA ALA A 267 5.64 -22.00 29.21
C ALA A 267 6.33 -21.44 27.96
N ALA A 268 7.64 -21.63 27.85
CA ALA A 268 8.42 -21.22 26.68
C ALA A 268 7.94 -21.95 25.42
N VAL A 269 7.66 -23.26 25.46
CA VAL A 269 7.19 -24.04 24.31
C VAL A 269 5.79 -23.60 23.83
N ARG A 270 4.89 -23.17 24.72
CA ARG A 270 3.62 -22.52 24.31
C ARG A 270 3.88 -21.22 23.55
N LEU A 271 4.72 -20.36 24.13
CA LEU A 271 5.06 -19.04 23.61
C LEU A 271 5.81 -19.10 22.27
N GLU A 272 6.79 -20.00 22.13
CA GLU A 272 7.51 -20.25 20.86
C GLU A 272 6.54 -20.69 19.76
N ARG A 273 5.59 -21.60 20.05
CA ARG A 273 4.58 -22.04 19.06
C ARG A 273 3.66 -20.90 18.63
N ARG A 274 3.24 -20.05 19.57
CA ARG A 274 2.44 -18.85 19.29
C ARG A 274 3.20 -17.87 18.40
N LEU A 275 4.42 -17.51 18.77
CA LEU A 275 5.23 -16.55 18.00
C LEU A 275 5.61 -17.09 16.60
N ALA A 276 5.83 -18.41 16.48
CA ALA A 276 6.01 -19.09 15.19
C ALA A 276 4.75 -19.14 14.30
N LEU A 277 3.54 -18.99 14.88
CA LEU A 277 2.29 -18.86 14.13
C LEU A 277 2.07 -17.45 13.57
N ALA A 278 2.63 -16.43 14.24
CA ALA A 278 2.46 -15.02 13.92
C ALA A 278 3.39 -14.55 12.78
N VAL A 279 4.61 -15.08 12.67
CA VAL A 279 5.54 -14.71 11.58
C VAL A 279 4.96 -15.06 10.21
N ALA A 280 4.79 -14.03 9.39
CA ALA A 280 4.25 -14.11 8.05
C ALA A 280 5.17 -14.89 7.08
N PRO A 281 4.66 -15.46 5.96
CA PRO A 281 5.46 -16.25 5.03
C PRO A 281 6.73 -15.54 4.53
N GLY A 282 6.64 -14.23 4.29
CA GLY A 282 7.72 -13.35 3.85
C GLY A 282 8.66 -12.82 4.94
N GLY A 283 8.58 -13.31 6.18
CA GLY A 283 9.52 -12.98 7.26
C GLY A 283 9.15 -11.79 8.15
N ALA A 284 8.05 -11.08 7.89
CA ALA A 284 7.54 -10.08 8.83
C ALA A 284 6.95 -10.74 10.09
N LEU A 285 7.10 -10.10 11.26
CA LEU A 285 6.19 -10.30 12.39
C LEU A 285 5.16 -9.14 12.40
N PRO A 286 3.97 -9.32 11.79
CA PRO A 286 2.87 -8.39 11.97
C PRO A 286 2.21 -8.57 13.34
N ASP A 287 1.75 -7.46 13.91
CA ASP A 287 0.79 -7.42 15.01
C ASP A 287 -0.13 -6.20 14.80
N ARG A 288 -1.26 -6.12 15.52
CA ARG A 288 -2.19 -4.98 15.45
C ARG A 288 -2.10 -4.12 16.69
N CYS A 289 -1.91 -2.82 16.50
CA CYS A 289 -2.03 -1.85 17.58
C CYS A 289 -3.46 -1.85 18.15
N ALA A 290 -3.58 -1.67 19.46
CA ALA A 290 -4.86 -1.47 20.13
C ALA A 290 -5.56 -0.16 19.69
N GLY A 291 -6.89 -0.10 19.77
CA GLY A 291 -7.68 1.09 19.44
C GLY A 291 -7.59 2.17 20.53
N ARG A 292 -7.60 3.45 20.13
CA ARG A 292 -7.48 4.61 21.03
C ARG A 292 -8.58 5.63 20.84
N VAL A 293 -8.91 6.37 21.91
CA VAL A 293 -9.96 7.40 21.90
C VAL A 293 -9.66 8.53 20.92
N LEU A 294 -8.46 9.10 20.92
CA LEU A 294 -8.08 10.22 20.04
C LEU A 294 -8.34 9.92 18.56
N GLU A 295 -7.77 8.83 18.05
CA GLU A 295 -7.93 8.44 16.65
C GLU A 295 -9.36 7.99 16.33
N THR A 296 -10.05 7.32 17.26
CA THR A 296 -11.45 6.89 17.07
C THR A 296 -12.38 8.09 16.98
N ALA A 297 -12.19 9.09 17.83
CA ALA A 297 -12.95 10.34 17.82
C ALA A 297 -12.69 11.16 16.55
N LEU A 298 -11.42 11.28 16.11
CA LEU A 298 -11.07 12.00 14.88
C LEU A 298 -11.60 11.31 13.60
N LEU A 299 -11.67 9.98 13.57
CA LEU A 299 -12.33 9.23 12.49
C LEU A 299 -13.84 9.46 12.52
N LEU A 300 -14.47 9.38 13.69
CA LEU A 300 -15.89 9.61 13.87
C LEU A 300 -16.31 11.04 13.47
N ALA A 301 -15.51 12.05 13.83
CA ALA A 301 -15.69 13.44 13.41
C ALA A 301 -15.59 13.61 11.88
N LEU A 302 -14.61 12.97 11.24
CA LEU A 302 -14.46 12.98 9.77
C LEU A 302 -15.68 12.35 9.08
N LEU A 303 -16.12 11.17 9.53
CA LEU A 303 -17.29 10.47 8.96
C LEU A 303 -18.59 11.25 9.15
N ARG A 304 -18.80 11.83 10.35
CA ARG A 304 -19.95 12.71 10.65
C ARG A 304 -19.96 13.96 9.78
N THR A 305 -18.83 14.66 9.68
CA THR A 305 -18.65 15.84 8.82
C THR A 305 -18.95 15.55 7.35
N ARG A 306 -18.67 14.31 6.90
CA ARG A 306 -18.94 13.84 5.53
C ARG A 306 -20.34 13.26 5.32
N GLY A 307 -21.08 12.92 6.38
CA GLY A 307 -22.40 12.31 6.31
C GLY A 307 -22.44 10.87 5.75
N THR A 308 -21.30 10.16 5.77
CA THR A 308 -21.11 8.82 5.16
C THR A 308 -20.84 7.75 6.24
N HIS A 309 -20.92 6.45 5.88
CA HIS A 309 -20.56 5.32 6.75
C HIS A 309 -21.35 5.32 8.08
N ARG A 310 -22.68 5.16 7.97
CA ARG A 310 -23.63 5.35 9.09
C ARG A 310 -23.56 4.27 10.16
N ASP A 311 -23.17 3.05 9.80
CA ASP A 311 -23.12 1.93 10.73
C ASP A 311 -21.77 1.90 11.46
N GLU A 312 -20.70 2.22 10.75
CA GLU A 312 -19.39 2.52 11.31
C GLU A 312 -19.45 3.73 12.27
N GLN A 313 -20.20 4.79 11.93
CA GLN A 313 -20.47 5.89 12.87
C GLN A 313 -21.16 5.43 14.16
N ARG A 314 -22.06 4.43 14.10
CA ARG A 314 -22.74 3.87 15.29
C ARG A 314 -21.78 3.04 16.13
N GLU A 315 -21.00 2.17 15.49
CA GLU A 315 -19.96 1.35 16.15
C GLU A 315 -18.93 2.23 16.87
N LEU A 316 -18.36 3.22 16.19
CA LEU A 316 -17.37 4.14 16.77
C LEU A 316 -17.98 5.01 17.90
N THR A 317 -19.26 5.38 17.78
CA THR A 317 -19.99 6.07 18.86
C THR A 317 -20.14 5.19 20.09
N ALA A 318 -20.55 3.92 19.91
CA ALA A 318 -20.70 2.98 21.02
C ALA A 318 -19.36 2.62 21.68
N TRP A 319 -18.30 2.43 20.89
CA TRP A 319 -16.95 2.12 21.37
C TRP A 319 -16.38 3.20 22.29
N LEU A 320 -16.64 4.47 21.98
CA LEU A 320 -16.24 5.62 22.79
C LEU A 320 -17.07 5.73 24.08
N ASP A 321 -18.37 5.47 24.01
CA ASP A 321 -19.25 5.53 25.19
C ASP A 321 -19.00 4.37 26.17
N ASP A 322 -18.67 3.17 25.67
CA ASP A 322 -18.24 1.98 26.44
C ASP A 322 -16.91 2.22 27.21
N ARG A 323 -16.13 3.24 26.81
CA ARG A 323 -14.88 3.68 27.48
C ARG A 323 -15.06 4.95 28.32
N ARG A 324 -16.24 5.55 28.36
CA ARG A 324 -16.52 6.78 29.14
C ARG A 324 -16.33 6.57 30.65
N GLU A 325 -16.70 5.39 31.16
CA GLU A 325 -16.49 5.04 32.56
C GLU A 325 -15.07 4.50 32.77
N GLY A 326 -14.29 5.15 33.63
CA GLY A 326 -12.90 4.79 33.93
C GLY A 326 -11.84 5.40 33.01
N ALA A 327 -12.22 6.18 32.00
CA ALA A 327 -11.27 6.97 31.19
C ALA A 327 -10.42 7.92 32.04
N ASP A 328 -9.20 8.23 31.57
CA ASP A 328 -8.38 9.29 32.15
C ASP A 328 -8.91 10.69 31.78
N ARG A 329 -8.23 11.74 32.28
CA ARG A 329 -8.67 13.13 32.09
C ARG A 329 -8.66 13.60 30.63
N LEU A 330 -7.79 13.06 29.79
CA LEU A 330 -7.69 13.42 28.39
C LEU A 330 -8.70 12.62 27.56
N ASP A 331 -8.78 11.31 27.77
CA ASP A 331 -9.70 10.45 27.06
C ASP A 331 -11.16 10.81 27.38
N ALA A 332 -11.48 11.12 28.65
CA ALA A 332 -12.81 11.63 29.02
C ALA A 332 -13.14 12.96 28.30
N LEU A 333 -12.18 13.90 28.22
CA LEU A 333 -12.35 15.18 27.52
C LEU A 333 -12.56 15.00 26.00
N LEU A 334 -11.86 14.06 25.38
CA LEU A 334 -12.00 13.73 23.96
C LEU A 334 -13.32 13.00 23.66
N ILE A 335 -13.76 12.10 24.54
CA ILE A 335 -15.07 11.43 24.47
C ILE A 335 -16.19 12.48 24.60
N ASP A 336 -16.13 13.37 25.59
CA ASP A 336 -17.13 14.43 25.76
C ASP A 336 -17.13 15.44 24.62
N ALA A 337 -15.96 15.83 24.11
CA ALA A 337 -15.87 16.69 22.93
C ALA A 337 -16.56 16.06 21.70
N CYS A 338 -16.41 14.75 21.50
CA CYS A 338 -16.94 14.05 20.34
C CYS A 338 -18.41 13.61 20.49
N LEU A 339 -18.85 13.22 21.69
CA LEU A 339 -20.19 12.67 21.93
C LEU A 339 -21.16 13.68 22.54
N SER A 340 -20.65 14.59 23.36
CA SER A 340 -21.41 15.53 24.18
C SER A 340 -20.97 16.99 23.99
N PRO A 341 -20.72 17.51 22.77
CA PRO A 341 -20.02 18.79 22.56
C PRO A 341 -20.65 20.03 23.23
N HIS A 342 -21.91 19.95 23.63
CA HIS A 342 -22.62 20.97 24.38
C HIS A 342 -22.30 20.99 25.90
N THR A 343 -21.53 20.03 26.41
CA THR A 343 -21.01 20.00 27.80
C THR A 343 -19.57 20.49 27.90
N LEU A 344 -18.89 20.77 26.78
CA LEU A 344 -17.56 21.41 26.78
C LEU A 344 -17.61 22.78 27.46
N PRO A 345 -16.89 23.00 28.57
CA PRO A 345 -16.87 24.29 29.25
C PRO A 345 -15.92 25.27 28.54
N ALA A 346 -16.08 26.57 28.80
CA ALA A 346 -15.31 27.61 28.11
C ALA A 346 -13.81 27.63 28.46
N ASP A 347 -13.43 27.04 29.59
CA ASP A 347 -12.06 26.84 30.08
C ASP A 347 -11.45 25.50 29.66
N ALA A 348 -12.11 24.73 28.77
CA ALA A 348 -11.60 23.46 28.26
C ALA A 348 -10.20 23.58 27.60
N ALA A 349 -9.86 24.74 27.05
CA ALA A 349 -8.53 25.03 26.49
C ALA A 349 -7.43 25.12 27.56
N ASP A 350 -7.74 25.71 28.73
CA ASP A 350 -6.84 25.81 29.87
C ASP A 350 -6.70 24.44 30.57
N ALA A 351 -7.83 23.75 30.77
CA ALA A 351 -7.86 22.39 31.32
C ALA A 351 -7.10 21.38 30.44
N ALA A 352 -7.26 21.46 29.12
CA ALA A 352 -6.52 20.63 28.16
C ALA A 352 -5.01 20.87 28.23
N SER A 353 -4.59 22.13 28.41
CA SER A 353 -3.16 22.47 28.56
C SER A 353 -2.57 21.82 29.81
N LEU A 354 -3.25 21.93 30.95
CA LEU A 354 -2.86 21.31 32.23
C LEU A 354 -2.83 19.76 32.21
N VAL A 355 -3.42 19.13 31.20
CA VAL A 355 -3.39 17.66 31.01
C VAL A 355 -2.29 17.24 30.03
N ALA A 356 -1.83 18.14 29.15
CA ALA A 356 -0.71 17.89 28.23
C ALA A 356 0.68 18.11 28.86
N ASP A 357 0.77 18.93 29.91
CA ASP A 357 2.02 19.42 30.51
C ASP A 357 2.69 18.39 31.45
N GLY A 358 3.12 17.25 30.88
CA GLY A 358 3.99 16.27 31.54
C GLY A 358 5.49 16.63 31.55
N SER A 359 5.91 17.61 30.74
CA SER A 359 7.25 18.22 30.77
C SER A 359 7.31 19.48 29.89
N ASP A 360 7.32 20.66 30.50
CA ASP A 360 7.50 21.96 29.84
C ASP A 360 8.99 22.23 29.46
N ALA A 361 9.77 21.16 29.24
CA ALA A 361 11.22 21.16 29.18
C ALA A 361 11.80 21.10 27.74
N GLY A 362 10.97 20.83 26.73
CA GLY A 362 11.41 20.73 25.33
C GLY A 362 11.75 22.10 24.73
N VAL A 363 13.00 22.55 24.89
CA VAL A 363 13.49 23.89 24.52
C VAL A 363 13.60 24.04 23.00
N GLY A 364 12.47 24.27 22.33
CA GLY A 364 12.43 24.48 20.87
C GLY A 364 11.07 24.91 20.33
N GLY A 365 10.18 25.46 21.17
CA GLY A 365 8.83 25.89 20.78
C GLY A 365 7.82 24.76 20.53
N ARG A 366 8.27 23.49 20.56
CA ARG A 366 7.44 22.29 20.31
C ARG A 366 6.27 22.15 21.28
N GLY A 367 6.40 22.62 22.52
CA GLY A 367 5.30 22.67 23.50
C GLY A 367 4.10 23.49 23.02
N ARG A 368 4.32 24.64 22.36
CA ARG A 368 3.24 25.44 21.76
C ARG A 368 2.49 24.63 20.70
N LEU A 369 3.21 23.95 19.80
CA LEU A 369 2.58 23.14 18.74
C LEU A 369 1.74 21.98 19.32
N LYS A 370 2.16 21.34 20.41
CA LYS A 370 1.33 20.33 21.11
C LYS A 370 0.01 20.94 21.62
N ARG A 371 0.06 22.12 22.24
CA ARG A 371 -1.12 22.84 22.73
C ARG A 371 -2.07 23.22 21.59
N SER A 372 -1.55 23.86 20.53
CA SER A 372 -2.32 24.20 19.33
C SER A 372 -2.93 22.96 18.65
N MET A 373 -2.22 21.83 18.64
CA MET A 373 -2.74 20.57 18.11
C MET A 373 -3.92 20.05 18.92
N LEU A 374 -3.83 20.04 20.26
CA LEU A 374 -4.93 19.60 21.11
C LEU A 374 -6.15 20.54 21.01
N HIS A 375 -5.94 21.86 20.95
CA HIS A 375 -7.01 22.82 20.67
C HIS A 375 -7.67 22.56 19.31
N ALA A 376 -6.90 22.33 18.24
CA ALA A 376 -7.41 22.02 16.91
C ALA A 376 -8.17 20.67 16.86
N VAL A 377 -7.75 19.67 17.63
CA VAL A 377 -8.51 18.42 17.82
C VAL A 377 -9.86 18.70 18.47
N LEU A 378 -9.89 19.42 19.60
CA LEU A 378 -11.15 19.77 20.29
C LEU A 378 -12.07 20.65 19.42
N HIS A 379 -11.51 21.46 18.52
CA HIS A 379 -12.27 22.16 17.49
C HIS A 379 -12.92 21.18 16.49
N VAL A 380 -12.16 20.22 15.95
CA VAL A 380 -12.66 19.19 15.02
C VAL A 380 -13.71 18.27 15.66
N LEU A 381 -13.54 17.90 16.94
CA LEU A 381 -14.45 16.99 17.63
C LEU A 381 -15.77 17.66 18.04
N GLY A 382 -15.69 18.87 18.63
CA GLY A 382 -16.83 19.49 19.31
C GLY A 382 -17.01 21.00 19.09
N GLY A 383 -16.24 21.61 18.19
CA GLY A 383 -16.39 23.03 17.85
C GLY A 383 -15.81 24.01 18.88
N LEU A 384 -14.80 23.59 19.67
CA LEU A 384 -14.04 24.50 20.54
C LEU A 384 -13.61 25.77 19.77
N ARG A 385 -13.81 26.94 20.37
CA ARG A 385 -13.46 28.21 19.73
C ARG A 385 -11.96 28.44 19.75
N LEU A 386 -11.35 28.50 18.56
CA LEU A 386 -9.95 28.86 18.38
C LEU A 386 -9.72 30.38 18.38
N THR A 387 -8.50 30.80 18.69
CA THR A 387 -8.03 32.19 18.73
C THR A 387 -6.75 32.33 17.91
N ASP A 388 -6.45 33.52 17.38
CA ASP A 388 -5.24 33.74 16.58
C ASP A 388 -3.94 33.79 17.44
N GLU A 389 -4.04 33.79 18.78
CA GLU A 389 -2.90 33.85 19.71
C GLU A 389 -2.18 32.49 19.88
N ASP A 390 -2.94 31.38 19.83
CA ASP A 390 -2.41 30.01 19.84
C ASP A 390 -2.17 29.46 18.42
N ALA A 391 -2.43 30.23 17.36
CA ALA A 391 -2.18 29.81 15.99
C ALA A 391 -0.67 29.63 15.72
N PRO A 392 -0.21 28.48 15.20
CA PRO A 392 1.20 28.33 14.85
C PRO A 392 1.58 29.29 13.71
N GLY A 393 2.71 29.98 13.86
CA GLY A 393 3.20 30.91 12.85
C GLY A 393 3.72 30.23 11.57
N PRO A 394 3.97 31.00 10.49
CA PRO A 394 4.66 30.50 9.32
C PRO A 394 6.09 30.08 9.69
N ALA A 395 6.43 28.82 9.38
CA ALA A 395 7.75 28.25 9.55
C ALA A 395 8.05 27.30 8.37
N SER A 396 9.33 27.18 8.01
CA SER A 396 9.77 26.18 7.03
C SER A 396 9.50 24.77 7.54
N THR A 397 9.14 23.87 6.61
CA THR A 397 9.00 22.43 6.87
C THR A 397 10.26 21.65 6.53
N ASP A 398 11.28 22.31 5.97
CA ASP A 398 12.53 21.69 5.49
C ASP A 398 13.42 21.17 6.65
N THR A 399 13.18 21.65 7.87
CA THR A 399 13.90 21.24 9.10
C THR A 399 13.01 20.47 10.08
N LEU A 400 11.94 19.82 9.59
CA LEU A 400 10.97 19.06 10.38
C LEU A 400 10.79 17.65 9.80
N SER A 401 10.54 16.65 10.65
CA SER A 401 10.14 15.32 10.18
C SER A 401 8.84 15.38 9.38
N THR A 402 8.61 14.38 8.51
CA THR A 402 7.37 14.27 7.70
C THR A 402 6.12 14.43 8.57
N TYR A 403 6.08 13.74 9.71
CA TYR A 403 5.02 13.81 10.71
C TYR A 403 4.82 15.24 11.26
N SER A 404 5.89 15.89 11.71
CA SER A 404 5.82 17.26 12.27
C SER A 404 5.36 18.28 11.23
N SER A 405 5.76 18.12 9.97
CA SER A 405 5.33 18.97 8.86
C SER A 405 3.83 18.85 8.57
N VAL A 406 3.29 17.62 8.53
CA VAL A 406 1.83 17.43 8.40
C VAL A 406 1.09 18.00 9.60
N HIS A 407 1.56 17.75 10.84
CA HIS A 407 0.92 18.31 12.04
C HIS A 407 0.88 19.84 12.00
N LEU A 408 2.00 20.51 11.70
CA LEU A 408 2.08 21.98 11.63
C LEU A 408 1.10 22.55 10.59
N LEU A 409 1.11 22.01 9.37
CA LEU A 409 0.26 22.49 8.29
C LEU A 409 -1.22 22.20 8.55
N ALA A 410 -1.56 21.02 9.06
CA ALA A 410 -2.93 20.65 9.38
C ALA A 410 -3.53 21.53 10.49
N VAL A 411 -2.79 21.77 11.58
CA VAL A 411 -3.21 22.67 12.65
C VAL A 411 -3.40 24.10 12.12
N ARG A 412 -2.45 24.63 11.35
CA ARG A 412 -2.58 25.98 10.78
C ARG A 412 -3.77 26.12 9.83
N VAL A 413 -4.04 25.11 9.00
CA VAL A 413 -5.24 25.06 8.16
C VAL A 413 -6.52 25.09 9.00
N LEU A 414 -6.59 24.29 10.07
CA LEU A 414 -7.76 24.24 10.97
C LEU A 414 -7.99 25.58 11.67
N TYR A 415 -6.95 26.21 12.23
CA TYR A 415 -7.04 27.57 12.80
C TYR A 415 -7.52 28.59 11.76
N ALA A 416 -6.93 28.62 10.56
CA ALA A 416 -7.28 29.59 9.52
C ALA A 416 -8.71 29.45 8.97
N GLN A 417 -9.29 28.24 8.95
CA GLN A 417 -10.73 28.08 8.69
C GLN A 417 -11.58 28.52 9.89
N ALA A 418 -11.18 28.14 11.12
CA ALA A 418 -11.93 28.39 12.34
C ALA A 418 -12.05 29.88 12.71
N THR A 419 -10.98 30.68 12.52
CA THR A 419 -11.00 32.12 12.82
C THR A 419 -11.52 32.99 11.67
N GLY A 420 -11.86 32.38 10.53
CA GLY A 420 -12.44 33.07 9.37
C GLY A 420 -11.43 33.78 8.46
N TYR A 421 -10.13 33.53 8.66
CA TYR A 421 -9.05 34.09 7.85
C TYR A 421 -8.35 32.99 7.01
N PRO A 422 -9.00 32.40 6.00
CA PRO A 422 -8.43 31.28 5.23
C PRO A 422 -7.14 31.64 4.45
N TYR A 423 -6.86 32.94 4.30
CA TYR A 423 -5.64 33.48 3.70
C TYR A 423 -4.44 33.58 4.66
N ALA A 424 -4.62 33.29 5.96
CA ALA A 424 -3.52 33.13 6.93
C ALA A 424 -2.70 31.83 6.68
N VAL A 425 -3.19 30.98 5.78
CA VAL A 425 -2.47 29.87 5.16
C VAL A 425 -2.46 30.07 3.65
N THR A 426 -1.30 29.90 3.02
CA THR A 426 -1.16 30.06 1.57
C THR A 426 -1.80 28.89 0.81
N SER A 427 -2.06 29.06 -0.48
CA SER A 427 -2.46 27.96 -1.35
C SER A 427 -1.30 26.97 -1.56
N GLY A 428 -0.06 27.43 -1.42
CA GLY A 428 1.13 26.61 -1.36
C GLY A 428 1.24 25.74 -0.12
N GLU A 429 0.87 26.24 1.07
CA GLU A 429 0.82 25.47 2.30
C GLU A 429 -0.34 24.45 2.30
N ARG A 430 -1.49 24.82 1.73
CA ARG A 430 -2.58 23.87 1.41
C ARG A 430 -2.12 22.80 0.42
N PHE A 431 -1.44 23.19 -0.65
CA PHE A 431 -0.88 22.28 -1.64
C PHE A 431 0.13 21.32 -0.99
N HIS A 432 1.07 21.83 -0.20
CA HIS A 432 2.09 21.04 0.51
C HIS A 432 1.46 20.07 1.53
N LEU A 433 0.39 20.47 2.23
CA LEU A 433 -0.37 19.53 3.07
C LEU A 433 -0.99 18.40 2.25
N ALA A 434 -1.62 18.70 1.11
CA ALA A 434 -2.21 17.68 0.23
C ALA A 434 -1.14 16.81 -0.47
N ASP A 435 0.01 17.39 -0.81
CA ASP A 435 1.16 16.75 -1.45
C ASP A 435 1.91 15.84 -0.46
N LEU A 436 2.04 16.24 0.81
CA LEU A 436 2.47 15.34 1.87
C LEU A 436 1.47 14.18 2.03
N LEU A 437 0.17 14.47 2.14
CA LEU A 437 -0.87 13.48 2.39
C LEU A 437 -1.13 12.48 1.25
N ASP A 438 -0.74 12.75 0.00
CA ASP A 438 -0.83 11.75 -1.08
C ASP A 438 0.32 10.74 -1.03
N ASP A 439 0.25 9.86 -0.03
CA ASP A 439 1.21 8.79 0.18
C ASP A 439 1.08 7.69 -0.88
N THR A 440 1.93 7.78 -1.90
CA THR A 440 2.05 6.79 -2.98
C THR A 440 2.64 5.44 -2.54
N SER A 441 2.95 5.23 -1.26
CA SER A 441 3.46 3.96 -0.69
C SER A 441 2.53 2.76 -0.89
N GLY A 442 1.23 3.00 -1.04
CA GLY A 442 0.21 1.94 -1.11
C GLY A 442 -0.19 1.35 0.25
N ARG A 443 0.18 1.99 1.37
CA ARG A 443 -0.30 1.64 2.72
C ARG A 443 -1.79 1.96 2.91
N LEU A 444 -2.38 1.43 3.98
CA LEU A 444 -3.72 1.82 4.44
C LEU A 444 -3.70 3.20 5.11
N LEU A 445 -2.67 3.47 5.92
CA LEU A 445 -2.45 4.76 6.57
C LEU A 445 -1.18 5.46 6.06
N TRP A 446 -1.30 6.78 5.89
CA TRP A 446 -0.20 7.69 5.58
C TRP A 446 0.95 7.51 6.56
N GLU A 447 2.13 7.13 6.06
CA GLU A 447 3.33 6.81 6.85
C GLU A 447 3.01 6.08 8.19
N ALA A 448 2.12 5.08 8.11
CA ALA A 448 1.57 4.28 9.21
C ALA A 448 0.70 4.99 10.26
N SER A 449 0.75 6.31 10.39
CA SER A 449 0.18 7.03 11.54
C SER A 449 -1.26 7.47 11.33
N ALA A 450 -2.17 6.88 12.11
CA ALA A 450 -3.57 7.29 12.14
C ALA A 450 -3.76 8.73 12.63
N THR A 451 -3.05 9.16 13.67
CA THR A 451 -3.16 10.53 14.22
C THR A 451 -2.82 11.57 13.15
N THR A 452 -1.69 11.39 12.49
CA THR A 452 -1.19 12.35 11.48
C THR A 452 -2.07 12.33 10.23
N HIS A 453 -2.47 11.14 9.78
CA HIS A 453 -3.38 10.96 8.66
C HIS A 453 -4.74 11.63 8.94
N LEU A 454 -5.38 11.34 10.08
CA LEU A 454 -6.70 11.88 10.44
C LEU A 454 -6.69 13.38 10.70
N LEU A 455 -5.65 13.94 11.33
CA LEU A 455 -5.54 15.38 11.50
C LEU A 455 -5.39 16.09 10.15
N GLY A 456 -4.52 15.57 9.28
CA GLY A 456 -4.35 16.06 7.91
C GLY A 456 -5.61 15.93 7.05
N LEU A 457 -6.37 14.85 7.18
CA LEU A 457 -7.63 14.63 6.46
C LEU A 457 -8.75 15.54 6.96
N ASN A 458 -8.88 15.78 8.27
CA ASN A 458 -9.85 16.74 8.79
C ASN A 458 -9.49 18.18 8.37
N ALA A 459 -8.20 18.52 8.31
CA ALA A 459 -7.72 19.77 7.74
C ALA A 459 -8.00 19.87 6.22
N LEU A 460 -7.78 18.80 5.44
CA LEU A 460 -8.10 18.76 4.01
C LEU A 460 -9.62 18.84 3.75
N GLN A 461 -10.42 18.18 4.58
CA GLN A 461 -11.89 18.21 4.55
C GLN A 461 -12.43 19.62 4.77
N SER A 462 -11.80 20.45 5.63
CA SER A 462 -12.32 21.78 5.98
C SER A 462 -12.21 22.82 4.87
N TYR A 463 -11.28 22.67 3.91
CA TYR A 463 -11.16 23.56 2.74
C TYR A 463 -11.39 22.87 1.37
N ARG A 464 -11.32 21.54 1.28
CA ARG A 464 -11.54 20.78 0.03
C ARG A 464 -12.21 19.42 0.29
N ALA A 465 -13.40 19.45 0.91
CA ALA A 465 -14.25 18.29 1.23
C ALA A 465 -14.44 17.25 0.10
N GLY A 466 -14.36 17.66 -1.16
CA GLY A 466 -14.44 16.77 -2.33
C GLY A 466 -13.12 16.16 -2.80
N HIS A 467 -12.02 16.26 -2.03
CA HIS A 467 -10.72 15.79 -2.49
C HIS A 467 -10.65 14.26 -2.61
N PRO A 468 -10.19 13.68 -3.75
CA PRO A 468 -10.10 12.24 -3.93
C PRO A 468 -9.21 11.50 -2.92
N LEU A 469 -8.32 12.21 -2.21
CA LEU A 469 -7.60 11.64 -1.06
C LEU A 469 -8.54 11.13 0.03
N ILE A 470 -9.59 11.88 0.34
CA ILE A 470 -10.42 11.62 1.51
C ILE A 470 -11.22 10.32 1.32
N GLU A 471 -11.69 10.03 0.11
CA GLU A 471 -12.38 8.76 -0.20
C GLU A 471 -11.43 7.55 -0.12
N ARG A 472 -10.22 7.65 -0.70
CA ARG A 472 -9.20 6.59 -0.62
C ARG A 472 -8.81 6.35 0.84
N ALA A 473 -8.54 7.42 1.57
CA ALA A 473 -8.07 7.38 2.95
C ALA A 473 -9.14 6.88 3.92
N VAL A 474 -10.41 7.28 3.80
CA VAL A 474 -11.51 6.74 4.63
C VAL A 474 -11.65 5.23 4.42
N THR A 475 -11.49 4.75 3.18
CA THR A 475 -11.47 3.31 2.89
C THR A 475 -10.31 2.62 3.62
N GLY A 476 -9.09 3.18 3.55
CA GLY A 476 -7.91 2.66 4.27
C GLY A 476 -8.07 2.66 5.79
N LEU A 477 -8.56 3.76 6.36
CA LEU A 477 -8.84 3.94 7.79
C LEU A 477 -9.81 2.88 8.32
N LEU A 478 -10.91 2.61 7.61
CA LEU A 478 -11.88 1.60 8.02
C LEU A 478 -11.32 0.17 7.99
N HIS A 479 -10.41 -0.15 7.05
CA HIS A 479 -9.69 -1.43 7.03
C HIS A 479 -8.57 -1.52 8.08
N ALA A 480 -8.01 -0.39 8.48
CA ALA A 480 -6.96 -0.27 9.48
C ALA A 480 -7.48 -0.23 10.93
N ARG A 481 -8.81 -0.33 11.17
CA ARG A 481 -9.40 -0.42 12.52
C ARG A 481 -8.79 -1.57 13.33
N ALA A 482 -8.69 -1.33 14.62
CA ALA A 482 -8.19 -2.27 15.61
C ALA A 482 -9.20 -3.41 15.85
N HIS A 483 -8.70 -4.52 16.38
CA HIS A 483 -9.48 -5.71 16.68
C HIS A 483 -10.63 -5.45 17.68
N ASP A 484 -10.46 -4.47 18.58
CA ASP A 484 -11.49 -4.07 19.54
C ASP A 484 -12.57 -3.14 18.95
N GLY A 485 -12.49 -2.82 17.66
CA GLY A 485 -13.40 -1.92 16.95
C GLY A 485 -12.97 -0.46 16.88
N GLY A 486 -11.92 -0.06 17.62
CA GLY A 486 -11.42 1.31 17.63
C GLY A 486 -10.55 1.64 16.42
N MET A 487 -10.05 2.87 16.36
CA MET A 487 -8.97 3.25 15.45
C MET A 487 -7.63 3.20 16.20
N PRO A 488 -6.60 2.46 15.74
CA PRO A 488 -5.30 2.38 16.39
C PRO A 488 -4.44 3.63 16.14
N PHE A 489 -3.32 3.76 16.85
CA PHE A 489 -2.29 4.77 16.57
C PHE A 489 -1.53 4.47 15.26
N LEU A 490 -1.11 3.21 15.07
CA LEU A 490 -0.34 2.73 13.91
C LEU A 490 -1.04 1.52 13.27
N ASP A 491 -1.06 1.44 11.93
CA ASP A 491 -1.55 0.22 11.23
C ASP A 491 -0.52 -0.92 11.21
N SER A 492 0.77 -0.62 11.42
CA SER A 492 1.86 -1.60 11.52
C SER A 492 3.15 -0.98 12.06
N GLN A 493 3.90 -1.76 12.85
CA GLN A 493 5.29 -1.52 13.26
C GLN A 493 6.21 -2.70 12.83
N ASP A 494 5.92 -3.31 11.67
CA ASP A 494 6.40 -4.64 11.29
C ASP A 494 7.92 -4.78 11.11
N VAL A 495 8.66 -3.73 10.76
CA VAL A 495 10.14 -3.80 10.62
C VAL A 495 10.80 -3.86 11.99
N TRP A 496 10.38 -2.98 12.92
CA TRP A 496 10.86 -2.96 14.29
C TRP A 496 10.49 -4.26 15.04
N LEU A 497 9.21 -4.68 14.96
CA LEU A 497 8.74 -5.92 15.57
C LEU A 497 9.49 -7.15 15.03
N SER A 498 9.79 -7.20 13.73
CA SER A 498 10.59 -8.29 13.14
C SER A 498 12.03 -8.31 13.63
N ALA A 499 12.63 -7.15 13.93
CA ALA A 499 13.99 -7.06 14.46
C ALA A 499 14.05 -7.47 15.94
N VAL A 500 13.14 -6.95 16.77
CA VAL A 500 13.04 -7.31 18.21
C VAL A 500 12.70 -8.80 18.38
N ALA A 501 11.74 -9.32 17.61
CA ALA A 501 11.45 -10.75 17.60
C ALA A 501 12.62 -11.57 17.04
N GLY A 502 13.28 -11.06 16.00
CA GLY A 502 14.47 -11.67 15.42
C GLY A 502 15.54 -11.93 16.46
N LEU A 503 15.80 -10.97 17.35
CA LEU A 503 16.71 -11.11 18.49
C LEU A 503 16.21 -12.16 19.50
N GLY A 504 14.96 -12.08 19.97
CA GLY A 504 14.39 -13.04 20.93
C GLY A 504 14.27 -14.48 20.42
N PHE A 505 14.28 -14.67 19.10
CA PHE A 505 14.26 -15.97 18.43
C PHE A 505 15.66 -16.59 18.25
N LEU A 506 16.74 -15.80 18.36
CA LEU A 506 18.10 -16.34 18.30
C LEU A 506 18.34 -17.26 19.52
N GLY A 507 19.12 -18.33 19.30
CA GLY A 507 19.31 -19.38 20.30
C GLY A 507 18.16 -20.40 20.43
N ARG A 508 16.95 -20.13 19.90
CA ARG A 508 15.80 -21.06 19.96
C ARG A 508 15.76 -22.03 18.76
N PRO A 509 15.98 -23.36 18.93
CA PRO A 509 16.06 -24.28 17.80
C PRO A 509 14.77 -24.37 16.96
N ALA A 510 13.60 -24.29 17.59
CA ALA A 510 12.30 -24.34 16.91
C ALA A 510 12.03 -23.08 16.05
N LEU A 511 12.61 -21.94 16.41
CA LEU A 511 12.38 -20.65 15.75
C LEU A 511 13.43 -20.31 14.66
N ARG A 512 14.50 -21.11 14.56
CA ARG A 512 15.54 -20.98 13.54
C ARG A 512 15.04 -20.95 12.07
N PRO A 513 13.95 -21.64 11.66
CA PRO A 513 13.38 -21.54 10.31
C PRO A 513 12.71 -20.19 10.00
N TYR A 514 12.60 -19.29 10.97
CA TYR A 514 11.97 -17.97 10.84
C TYR A 514 13.03 -16.87 10.80
N THR A 515 14.02 -16.90 11.69
CA THR A 515 15.06 -15.85 11.81
C THR A 515 15.80 -15.57 10.50
N SER A 516 16.04 -16.60 9.67
CA SER A 516 16.67 -16.41 8.35
C SER A 516 15.80 -15.58 7.40
N ARG A 517 14.49 -15.80 7.37
CA ARG A 517 13.52 -15.04 6.57
C ARG A 517 13.26 -13.65 7.17
N MET A 518 13.24 -13.53 8.50
CA MET A 518 13.15 -12.25 9.20
C MET A 518 14.36 -11.35 8.90
N GLY A 519 15.57 -11.92 8.84
CA GLY A 519 16.77 -11.18 8.44
C GLY A 519 16.74 -10.73 6.99
N GLU A 520 16.25 -11.58 6.07
CA GLU A 520 16.04 -11.21 4.67
C GLU A 520 14.98 -10.11 4.51
N PHE A 521 13.89 -10.18 5.28
CA PHE A 521 12.87 -9.14 5.37
C PHE A 521 13.47 -7.82 5.86
N VAL A 522 14.10 -7.79 7.04
CA VAL A 522 14.68 -6.58 7.63
C VAL A 522 15.75 -5.95 6.72
N ALA A 523 16.67 -6.75 6.16
CA ALA A 523 17.68 -6.25 5.22
C ALA A 523 17.06 -5.61 3.96
N ALA A 524 15.92 -6.11 3.49
CA ALA A 524 15.15 -5.59 2.37
C ALA A 524 14.23 -4.38 2.71
N ARG A 525 14.38 -3.77 3.89
CA ARG A 525 13.71 -2.50 4.27
C ARG A 525 14.69 -1.36 4.61
N GLN A 526 16.00 -1.57 4.49
CA GLN A 526 16.96 -0.47 4.68
C GLN A 526 16.74 0.62 3.62
N ALA A 527 16.53 1.86 4.05
CA ALA A 527 16.27 3.00 3.18
C ALA A 527 17.55 3.50 2.48
N ARG A 528 17.46 4.61 1.72
CA ARG A 528 18.56 5.12 0.86
C ARG A 528 19.67 5.83 1.63
N ASP A 529 19.30 6.55 2.67
CA ASP A 529 20.19 7.15 3.69
C ASP A 529 21.09 6.11 4.39
N GLY A 530 20.59 4.89 4.62
CA GLY A 530 21.24 3.84 5.40
C GLY A 530 20.49 3.48 6.69
N GLY A 531 19.46 4.24 7.07
CA GLY A 531 18.58 3.93 8.19
C GLY A 531 17.52 2.89 7.85
N TRP A 532 16.62 2.67 8.80
CA TRP A 532 15.43 1.84 8.63
C TRP A 532 14.21 2.61 9.17
N PRO A 533 13.05 2.52 8.51
CA PRO A 533 11.78 2.97 9.08
C PRO A 533 11.14 1.84 9.90
N PHE A 534 10.46 2.18 11.01
CA PHE A 534 9.75 1.23 11.88
C PHE A 534 8.75 0.29 11.18
N ALA A 535 8.25 0.64 9.99
CA ALA A 535 7.34 -0.22 9.21
C ALA A 535 7.53 -0.11 7.68
N GLY A 536 7.19 -1.19 6.97
CA GLY A 536 7.41 -1.30 5.52
C GLY A 536 6.63 -0.26 4.70
N GLY A 537 7.36 0.58 3.95
CA GLY A 537 6.75 1.61 3.08
C GLY A 537 6.56 2.98 3.74
N VAL A 538 6.92 3.15 5.02
CA VAL A 538 7.17 4.48 5.60
C VAL A 538 8.43 5.08 4.96
N ARG A 539 8.46 6.41 4.76
CA ARG A 539 9.61 7.13 4.20
C ARG A 539 10.62 7.54 5.26
N GLN A 540 10.14 8.11 6.36
CA GLN A 540 10.96 8.61 7.46
C GLN A 540 11.65 7.44 8.19
N THR A 541 12.97 7.48 8.25
CA THR A 541 13.79 6.57 9.07
C THR A 541 13.92 7.05 10.51
N ASP A 542 14.20 6.13 11.43
CA ASP A 542 14.35 6.41 12.86
C ASP A 542 15.55 5.65 13.48
N VAL A 543 16.09 6.21 14.57
CA VAL A 543 17.31 5.69 15.21
C VAL A 543 17.10 4.34 15.90
N ASP A 544 16.00 4.10 16.61
CA ASP A 544 15.81 2.82 17.31
C ASP A 544 15.52 1.68 16.34
N THR A 545 14.73 1.86 15.28
CA THR A 545 14.58 0.81 14.26
C THR A 545 15.90 0.55 13.56
N ALA A 546 16.69 1.58 13.22
CA ALA A 546 18.03 1.37 12.68
C ALA A 546 18.92 0.57 13.65
N ALA A 547 18.92 0.90 14.94
CA ALA A 547 19.66 0.18 15.97
C ALA A 547 19.20 -1.28 16.12
N ARG A 548 17.90 -1.53 16.30
CA ARG A 548 17.31 -2.89 16.40
C ARG A 548 17.58 -3.74 15.15
N CYS A 549 17.49 -3.14 13.96
CA CYS A 549 17.82 -3.83 12.71
C CYS A 549 19.32 -4.18 12.62
N MET A 550 20.20 -3.29 13.06
CA MET A 550 21.64 -3.58 13.14
C MET A 550 21.98 -4.65 14.18
N GLU A 551 21.42 -4.55 15.40
CA GLU A 551 21.50 -5.56 16.46
C GLU A 551 21.16 -6.95 15.91
N PHE A 552 19.98 -7.09 15.29
CA PHE A 552 19.49 -8.36 14.76
C PHE A 552 20.33 -8.89 13.59
N LEU A 553 20.62 -8.06 12.57
CA LEU A 553 21.38 -8.51 11.40
C LEU A 553 22.83 -8.86 11.74
N HIS A 554 23.43 -8.18 12.72
CA HIS A 554 24.76 -8.53 13.24
C HIS A 554 24.74 -9.88 13.96
N ALA A 555 23.80 -10.06 14.90
CA ALA A 555 23.68 -11.30 15.68
C ALA A 555 23.24 -12.51 14.84
N LEU A 556 22.54 -12.31 13.72
CA LEU A 556 22.14 -13.36 12.78
C LEU A 556 23.29 -13.80 11.85
N ASP A 557 23.89 -12.88 11.09
CA ASP A 557 25.05 -13.14 10.23
C ASP A 557 25.73 -11.82 9.80
N ALA A 558 26.61 -11.31 10.67
CA ALA A 558 27.38 -10.08 10.42
C ALA A 558 28.20 -10.12 9.11
N HIS A 559 28.60 -11.30 8.60
CA HIS A 559 29.35 -11.40 7.35
C HIS A 559 28.43 -11.27 6.13
N ARG A 560 27.28 -11.95 6.12
CA ARG A 560 26.26 -11.84 5.06
C ARG A 560 25.72 -10.41 4.97
N TYR A 561 25.42 -9.78 6.11
CA TYR A 561 24.79 -8.46 6.14
C TYR A 561 25.77 -7.28 6.23
N ARG A 562 27.09 -7.52 6.11
CA ARG A 562 28.16 -6.51 6.24
C ARG A 562 27.95 -5.19 5.47
N ARG A 563 27.28 -5.22 4.31
CA ARG A 563 26.96 -4.02 3.52
C ARG A 563 25.85 -3.17 4.16
N HIS A 564 24.83 -3.82 4.70
CA HIS A 564 23.73 -3.14 5.39
C HIS A 564 24.22 -2.53 6.70
N LEU A 565 24.98 -3.30 7.48
CA LEU A 565 25.54 -2.88 8.77
C LEU A 565 26.44 -1.64 8.64
N ARG A 566 27.36 -1.60 7.65
CA ARG A 566 28.19 -0.41 7.40
C ARG A 566 27.38 0.83 7.01
N ARG A 567 26.28 0.68 6.27
CA ARG A 567 25.37 1.79 5.93
C ARG A 567 24.60 2.28 7.15
N GLY A 568 24.18 1.37 8.02
CA GLY A 568 23.53 1.72 9.29
C GLY A 568 24.48 2.45 10.24
N ALA A 569 25.73 2.00 10.37
CA ALA A 569 26.74 2.67 11.17
C ALA A 569 27.05 4.09 10.65
N ALA A 570 27.13 4.27 9.33
CA ALA A 570 27.30 5.58 8.70
C ALA A 570 26.07 6.50 8.89
N TYR A 571 24.85 5.96 8.82
CA TYR A 571 23.61 6.68 9.13
C TYR A 571 23.61 7.17 10.59
N LEU A 572 23.82 6.25 11.55
CA LEU A 572 23.89 6.60 12.98
C LEU A 572 24.96 7.67 13.25
N ALA A 573 26.16 7.53 12.67
CA ALA A 573 27.24 8.50 12.84
C ALA A 573 26.97 9.88 12.21
N ALA A 574 25.98 10.00 11.31
CA ALA A 574 25.52 11.28 10.76
C ALA A 574 24.36 11.89 11.58
N THR A 575 23.55 11.07 12.25
CA THR A 575 22.43 11.54 13.10
C THR A 575 22.87 11.98 14.50
N ALA A 576 24.07 11.60 14.94
CA ALA A 576 24.58 11.84 16.29
C ALA A 576 24.81 13.34 16.61
N GLY A 577 24.35 13.77 17.79
CA GLY A 577 24.57 15.11 18.31
C GLY A 577 26.03 15.37 18.74
N PRO A 578 26.42 16.65 18.90
CA PRO A 578 27.79 17.04 19.29
C PRO A 578 28.15 16.64 20.73
N ASP A 579 27.18 16.28 21.55
CA ASP A 579 27.29 15.72 22.89
C ASP A 579 27.28 14.18 22.91
N GLY A 580 27.22 13.53 21.74
CA GLY A 580 27.08 12.09 21.59
C GLY A 580 25.67 11.55 21.85
N GLY A 581 24.69 12.41 22.17
CA GLY A 581 23.28 12.03 22.25
C GLY A 581 22.70 11.75 20.87
N PHE A 582 21.66 10.91 20.80
CA PHE A 582 20.95 10.58 19.56
C PHE A 582 19.48 11.01 19.65
N PRO A 583 18.97 11.80 18.70
CA PRO A 583 17.55 12.09 18.59
C PRO A 583 16.77 10.92 17.98
N THR A 584 15.43 11.02 17.96
CA THR A 584 14.59 9.99 17.31
C THR A 584 14.70 10.00 15.78
N TRP A 585 14.67 11.19 15.14
CA TRP A 585 14.37 11.33 13.70
C TRP A 585 15.46 11.99 12.84
N LEU A 586 15.96 13.17 13.23
CA LEU A 586 16.78 14.04 12.38
C LEU A 586 17.98 14.59 13.16
N GLU A 587 19.08 14.89 12.47
CA GLU A 587 20.23 15.61 13.03
C GLU A 587 19.76 16.97 13.61
N GLY A 588 20.21 17.31 14.84
CA GLY A 588 19.87 18.57 15.51
C GLY A 588 18.54 18.57 16.28
N ASP A 589 17.77 17.49 16.27
CA ASP A 589 16.70 17.27 17.25
C ASP A 589 17.27 17.02 18.67
N GLU A 590 16.43 17.19 19.69
CA GLU A 590 16.77 16.92 21.10
C GLU A 590 17.05 15.41 21.30
N PRO A 591 18.17 15.02 21.95
CA PRO A 591 18.57 13.62 22.09
C PRO A 591 17.73 12.87 23.13
N ASP A 592 17.28 11.67 22.76
CA ASP A 592 16.50 10.75 23.58
C ASP A 592 17.39 9.62 24.12
N LEU A 593 17.14 9.18 25.36
CA LEU A 593 17.98 8.15 25.99
C LEU A 593 17.91 6.80 25.29
N ASP A 594 16.71 6.29 24.99
CA ASP A 594 16.55 4.95 24.40
C ASP A 594 17.18 4.86 23.00
N MET A 595 17.15 5.98 22.25
CA MET A 595 17.83 6.14 20.96
C MET A 595 19.35 6.10 21.14
N THR A 596 19.88 6.85 22.11
CA THR A 596 21.31 6.92 22.42
C THR A 596 21.86 5.57 22.89
N ALA A 597 21.14 4.91 23.80
CA ALA A 597 21.47 3.58 24.28
C ALA A 597 21.40 2.53 23.15
N GLY A 598 20.38 2.60 22.27
CA GLY A 598 20.29 1.76 21.09
C GLY A 598 21.45 1.95 20.12
N ALA A 599 21.80 3.19 19.79
CA ALA A 599 22.93 3.52 18.93
C ALA A 599 24.26 3.01 19.50
N VAL A 600 24.48 3.13 20.83
CA VAL A 600 25.65 2.54 21.52
C VAL A 600 25.72 1.03 21.32
N ILE A 601 24.61 0.29 21.48
CA ILE A 601 24.57 -1.17 21.29
C ILE A 601 24.86 -1.54 19.82
N ALA A 602 24.25 -0.83 18.88
CA ALA A 602 24.41 -1.08 17.44
C ALA A 602 25.81 -0.72 16.90
N LEU A 603 26.47 0.29 17.49
CA LEU A 603 27.81 0.74 17.09
C LEU A 603 28.96 0.04 17.83
N ALA A 604 28.72 -0.56 19.01
CA ALA A 604 29.77 -1.25 19.78
C ALA A 604 30.56 -2.32 18.98
N PRO A 605 29.95 -3.15 18.09
CA PRO A 605 30.70 -4.08 17.24
C PRO A 605 31.61 -3.43 16.19
N PHE A 606 31.51 -2.11 16.02
CA PHE A 606 32.35 -1.26 15.15
C PHE A 606 33.27 -0.36 15.97
N GLY A 607 33.52 -0.70 17.24
CA GLY A 607 34.28 0.10 18.21
C GLY A 607 35.76 0.35 17.89
N GLU A 608 36.33 -0.24 16.83
CA GLU A 608 37.64 0.18 16.28
C GLU A 608 37.51 1.41 15.36
N GLU A 609 36.40 1.54 14.64
CA GLU A 609 36.13 2.59 13.64
C GLU A 609 35.39 3.79 14.29
N TYR A 610 34.46 3.52 15.20
CA TYR A 610 33.60 4.54 15.85
C TYR A 610 33.90 4.75 17.35
N ALA A 611 35.08 4.33 17.84
CA ALA A 611 35.46 4.40 19.27
C ALA A 611 35.12 5.75 19.95
N PRO A 612 35.47 6.92 19.38
CA PRO A 612 35.19 8.21 20.03
C PRO A 612 33.69 8.50 20.17
N LEU A 613 32.89 8.17 19.15
CA LEU A 613 31.44 8.37 19.17
C LEU A 613 30.77 7.48 20.21
N VAL A 614 31.12 6.18 20.23
CA VAL A 614 30.58 5.23 21.21
C VAL A 614 31.00 5.62 22.63
N ALA A 615 32.21 6.15 22.83
CA ALA A 615 32.66 6.65 24.12
C ALA A 615 31.86 7.87 24.60
N THR A 616 31.65 8.88 23.75
CA THR A 616 30.85 10.07 24.09
C THR A 616 29.38 9.70 24.35
N ALA A 617 28.78 8.87 23.50
CA ALA A 617 27.40 8.41 23.66
C ALA A 617 27.19 7.55 24.93
N THR A 618 28.18 6.72 25.29
CA THR A 618 28.17 6.02 26.59
C THR A 618 28.33 6.99 27.76
N GLY A 619 29.07 8.08 27.56
CA GLY A 619 29.14 9.22 28.49
C GLY A 619 27.76 9.84 28.74
N PHE A 620 27.03 10.19 27.68
CA PHE A 620 25.65 10.68 27.77
C PHE A 620 24.74 9.75 28.59
N VAL A 621 24.76 8.43 28.32
CA VAL A 621 23.99 7.44 29.10
C VAL A 621 24.41 7.41 30.58
N LEU A 622 25.69 7.59 30.90
CA LEU A 622 26.22 7.63 32.26
C LEU A 622 25.96 8.94 33.01
N ASP A 623 25.85 10.06 32.29
CA ASP A 623 25.58 11.40 32.83
C ASP A 623 24.08 11.65 33.01
N ALA A 624 23.22 10.99 32.21
CA ALA A 624 21.76 11.05 32.30
C ALA A 624 21.12 10.19 33.42
N GLN A 625 21.89 9.43 34.20
CA GLN A 625 21.34 8.57 35.26
C GLN A 625 20.98 9.37 36.51
N HIS A 626 19.74 9.22 36.98
CA HIS A 626 19.26 9.81 38.23
C HIS A 626 19.92 9.19 39.47
N ALA A 627 19.93 9.94 40.56
CA ALA A 627 20.60 9.55 41.80
C ALA A 627 20.06 8.25 42.45
N ASP A 628 18.81 7.89 42.15
CA ASP A 628 18.14 6.66 42.61
C ASP A 628 18.39 5.44 41.70
N GLY A 629 19.17 5.60 40.63
CA GLY A 629 19.51 4.55 39.67
C GLY A 629 18.60 4.47 38.43
N THR A 630 17.56 5.29 38.35
CA THR A 630 16.67 5.38 37.17
C THR A 630 17.23 6.30 36.09
N TRP A 631 16.48 6.44 35.00
CA TRP A 631 16.64 7.44 33.96
C TRP A 631 15.25 7.97 33.54
N THR A 632 15.21 9.09 32.83
CA THR A 632 13.96 9.62 32.24
C THR A 632 13.49 8.75 31.06
N PRO A 633 12.25 8.23 31.05
CA PRO A 633 11.72 7.48 29.92
C PRO A 633 11.49 8.35 28.66
N SER A 634 11.69 7.78 27.47
CA SER A 634 11.44 8.48 26.20
C SER A 634 10.21 7.96 25.45
N TRP A 635 10.26 6.75 24.89
CA TRP A 635 9.21 6.13 24.06
C TRP A 635 8.45 4.98 24.75
N THR A 636 8.61 4.86 26.05
CA THR A 636 8.08 3.83 26.96
C THR A 636 7.59 4.50 28.25
N VAL A 637 6.57 3.94 28.93
CA VAL A 637 6.18 4.34 30.30
C VAL A 637 6.86 3.51 31.39
N SER A 638 7.49 2.39 31.02
CA SER A 638 8.12 1.42 31.93
C SER A 638 9.53 1.83 32.35
N GLU A 639 9.70 2.14 33.65
CA GLU A 639 11.02 2.28 34.29
C GLU A 639 11.92 1.03 34.07
N PRO A 640 11.41 -0.21 34.22
CA PRO A 640 12.15 -1.42 33.83
C PRO A 640 12.65 -1.46 32.38
N SER A 641 11.88 -0.94 31.41
CA SER A 641 12.26 -0.91 29.99
C SER A 641 13.49 -0.04 29.75
N VAL A 642 13.46 1.18 30.29
CA VAL A 642 14.56 2.16 30.18
C VAL A 642 15.82 1.64 30.90
N ILE A 643 15.65 1.07 32.10
CA ILE A 643 16.76 0.46 32.85
C ILE A 643 17.39 -0.70 32.06
N LEU A 644 16.58 -1.56 31.43
CA LEU A 644 17.08 -2.64 30.58
C LEU A 644 17.89 -2.09 29.40
N ARG A 645 17.36 -1.14 28.63
CA ARG A 645 18.01 -0.57 27.45
C ARG A 645 19.31 0.16 27.80
N ALA A 646 19.34 0.93 28.90
CA ALA A 646 20.53 1.61 29.39
C ALA A 646 21.60 0.63 29.89
N VAL A 647 21.23 -0.39 30.67
CA VAL A 647 22.20 -1.42 31.14
C VAL A 647 22.76 -2.23 29.98
N ASP A 648 21.96 -2.59 28.98
CA ASP A 648 22.45 -3.28 27.78
C ASP A 648 23.49 -2.44 27.01
N ALA A 649 23.28 -1.13 26.87
CA ALA A 649 24.24 -0.22 26.25
C ALA A 649 25.55 -0.12 27.03
N LEU A 650 25.45 0.05 28.34
CA LEU A 650 26.60 0.12 29.25
C LEU A 650 27.47 -1.15 29.21
N HIS A 651 26.89 -2.33 28.96
CA HIS A 651 27.63 -3.59 28.86
C HIS A 651 28.06 -3.93 27.43
N ALA A 652 27.31 -3.54 26.40
CA ALA A 652 27.73 -3.69 25.00
C ALA A 652 28.98 -2.86 24.68
N ALA A 653 29.07 -1.63 25.18
CA ALA A 653 30.23 -0.75 24.99
C ALA A 653 31.50 -1.20 25.75
N ARG A 654 31.40 -2.14 26.70
CA ARG A 654 32.42 -2.42 27.72
C ARG A 654 33.86 -2.59 27.20
N ASP A 655 34.03 -3.22 26.04
CA ASP A 655 35.33 -3.52 25.43
C ASP A 655 35.78 -2.52 24.34
N VAL A 656 35.01 -1.44 24.13
CA VAL A 656 35.39 -0.31 23.28
C VAL A 656 36.44 0.57 23.99
N PRO A 657 37.48 1.06 23.28
CA PRO A 657 38.46 1.98 23.86
C PRO A 657 37.83 3.28 24.39
N GLY A 658 38.19 3.68 25.61
CA GLY A 658 37.77 4.94 26.24
C GLY A 658 36.64 4.82 27.28
N ILE A 659 35.99 3.67 27.42
CA ILE A 659 34.88 3.49 28.36
C ILE A 659 35.34 3.43 29.83
N ASP A 660 34.74 4.27 30.68
CA ASP A 660 34.93 4.23 32.14
C ASP A 660 34.17 3.05 32.76
N ARG A 661 34.85 1.90 32.79
CA ARG A 661 34.36 0.64 33.37
C ARG A 661 33.95 0.76 34.85
N THR A 662 34.50 1.72 35.60
CA THR A 662 34.15 1.94 37.01
C THR A 662 32.83 2.70 37.13
N ARG A 663 32.61 3.74 36.31
CA ARG A 663 31.28 4.40 36.19
C ARG A 663 30.22 3.43 35.68
N THR A 664 30.51 2.65 34.64
CA THR A 664 29.65 1.57 34.10
C THR A 664 29.19 0.60 35.20
N ALA A 665 30.12 0.09 36.00
CA ALA A 665 29.80 -0.84 37.09
C ALA A 665 28.95 -0.17 38.19
N ALA A 666 29.27 1.07 38.57
CA ALA A 666 28.51 1.82 39.57
C ALA A 666 27.08 2.16 39.10
N ALA A 667 26.90 2.51 37.83
CA ALA A 667 25.59 2.78 37.24
C ALA A 667 24.72 1.52 37.16
N THR A 668 25.30 0.39 36.73
CA THR A 668 24.64 -0.92 36.75
C THR A 668 24.23 -1.29 38.17
N ALA A 669 25.10 -1.12 39.17
CA ALA A 669 24.81 -1.46 40.56
C ALA A 669 23.65 -0.64 41.14
N ARG A 670 23.54 0.67 40.82
CA ARG A 670 22.38 1.49 41.19
C ARG A 670 21.09 1.00 40.53
N ALA A 671 21.12 0.72 39.23
CA ALA A 671 19.95 0.26 38.48
C ALA A 671 19.43 -1.11 38.97
N VAL A 672 20.34 -2.05 39.29
CA VAL A 672 20.00 -3.35 39.89
C VAL A 672 19.45 -3.18 41.30
N ALA A 673 20.03 -2.28 42.12
CA ALA A 673 19.51 -1.98 43.45
C ALA A 673 18.10 -1.37 43.38
N ARG A 674 17.85 -0.46 42.42
CA ARG A 674 16.52 0.11 42.15
C ARG A 674 15.50 -0.99 41.87
N LEU A 675 15.71 -1.81 40.84
CA LEU A 675 14.81 -2.92 40.50
C LEU A 675 14.60 -3.88 41.68
N THR A 676 15.66 -4.24 42.41
CA THR A 676 15.54 -5.10 43.60
C THR A 676 14.73 -4.46 44.72
N SER A 677 14.74 -3.12 44.84
CA SER A 677 13.96 -2.37 45.84
C SER A 677 12.51 -2.09 45.43
N THR A 678 12.18 -2.15 44.14
CA THR A 678 10.83 -1.91 43.61
C THR A 678 10.07 -3.19 43.25
N GLN A 679 10.67 -4.37 43.47
CA GLN A 679 9.98 -5.66 43.29
C GLN A 679 8.82 -5.78 44.27
N GLN A 680 7.62 -6.03 43.75
CA GLN A 680 6.40 -6.17 44.54
C GLN A 680 6.36 -7.51 45.29
N VAL A 681 5.50 -7.60 46.30
CA VAL A 681 5.34 -8.80 47.15
C VAL A 681 4.88 -10.03 46.35
N ASP A 682 4.22 -9.84 45.21
CA ASP A 682 3.83 -10.90 44.28
C ASP A 682 4.95 -11.34 43.31
N GLY A 683 6.17 -10.81 43.48
CA GLY A 683 7.35 -11.11 42.67
C GLY A 683 7.47 -10.32 41.37
N GLY A 684 6.48 -9.49 41.02
CA GLY A 684 6.49 -8.71 39.78
C GLY A 684 6.96 -7.27 39.92
N TRP A 685 6.85 -6.53 38.81
CA TRP A 685 6.98 -5.08 38.71
C TRP A 685 5.85 -4.54 37.81
N GLY A 686 5.39 -3.33 38.08
CA GLY A 686 4.60 -2.53 37.15
C GLY A 686 5.48 -1.52 36.38
N PRO A 687 4.91 -0.70 35.49
CA PRO A 687 5.68 0.25 34.69
C PRO A 687 6.27 1.39 35.53
N THR A 688 5.62 1.75 36.64
CA THR A 688 6.09 2.76 37.59
C THR A 688 6.14 2.20 39.02
N PRO A 689 7.03 2.71 39.90
CA PRO A 689 7.16 2.24 41.27
C PRO A 689 5.85 2.34 42.05
N GLY A 690 5.38 1.22 42.60
CA GLY A 690 4.13 1.14 43.36
C GLY A 690 2.87 0.94 42.51
N GLY A 691 2.98 0.89 41.18
CA GLY A 691 1.91 0.39 40.31
C GLY A 691 1.70 -1.13 40.44
N ASP A 692 0.57 -1.60 39.92
CA ASP A 692 0.26 -3.04 39.86
C ASP A 692 1.25 -3.81 38.99
N SER A 693 1.67 -5.00 39.43
CA SER A 693 2.59 -5.84 38.68
C SER A 693 1.99 -6.33 37.35
N ASP A 694 2.76 -6.23 36.27
CA ASP A 694 2.37 -6.71 34.94
C ASP A 694 3.46 -7.60 34.29
N ALA A 695 3.12 -8.31 33.22
CA ALA A 695 4.01 -9.29 32.61
C ALA A 695 5.18 -8.67 31.80
N LEU A 696 4.98 -7.52 31.15
CA LEU A 696 6.00 -6.84 30.33
C LEU A 696 7.04 -6.17 31.23
N SER A 697 6.60 -5.36 32.19
CA SER A 697 7.49 -4.70 33.17
C SER A 697 8.24 -5.74 34.01
N THR A 698 7.59 -6.83 34.40
CA THR A 698 8.26 -7.96 35.10
C THR A 698 9.30 -8.64 34.20
N ALA A 699 8.99 -8.91 32.92
CA ALA A 699 9.94 -9.53 32.00
C ALA A 699 11.15 -8.63 31.68
N GLN A 700 10.94 -7.32 31.55
CA GLN A 700 12.00 -6.31 31.38
C GLN A 700 12.91 -6.28 32.62
N ALA A 701 12.35 -6.13 33.83
CA ALA A 701 13.09 -6.11 35.08
C ALA A 701 13.84 -7.42 35.35
N MET A 702 13.16 -8.57 35.18
CA MET A 702 13.73 -9.90 35.34
C MET A 702 14.93 -10.12 34.40
N THR A 703 14.89 -9.61 33.17
CA THR A 703 15.99 -9.74 32.21
C THR A 703 17.26 -9.00 32.68
N VAL A 704 17.15 -7.95 33.49
CA VAL A 704 18.30 -7.29 34.16
C VAL A 704 18.71 -8.05 35.43
N VAL A 705 17.73 -8.37 36.29
CA VAL A 705 17.96 -8.98 37.61
C VAL A 705 18.54 -10.41 37.49
N ALA A 706 18.15 -11.19 36.48
CA ALA A 706 18.71 -12.52 36.23
C ALA A 706 20.19 -12.49 35.76
N ARG A 707 20.65 -11.37 35.21
CA ARG A 707 22.05 -11.20 34.73
C ARG A 707 22.96 -10.55 35.78
N TYR A 708 22.45 -9.66 36.62
CA TYR A 708 23.26 -8.80 37.50
C TYR A 708 22.76 -8.69 38.96
N GLY A 709 21.58 -9.24 39.28
CA GLY A 709 20.93 -9.12 40.58
C GLY A 709 20.93 -10.40 41.43
N PRO A 710 20.21 -10.41 42.57
CA PRO A 710 20.15 -11.57 43.45
C PRO A 710 19.28 -12.70 42.86
N PRO A 711 19.75 -13.96 42.81
CA PRO A 711 19.01 -15.07 42.18
C PRO A 711 17.59 -15.31 42.71
N HIS A 712 17.32 -14.96 43.98
CA HIS A 712 15.97 -15.09 44.56
C HIS A 712 14.95 -14.18 43.86
N ALA A 713 15.33 -12.94 43.53
CA ALA A 713 14.45 -11.97 42.86
C ALA A 713 14.09 -12.41 41.43
N ALA A 714 15.04 -13.02 40.71
CA ALA A 714 14.76 -13.64 39.41
C ALA A 714 13.87 -14.90 39.55
N SER A 715 14.02 -15.67 40.63
CA SER A 715 13.18 -16.85 40.91
C SER A 715 11.73 -16.48 41.23
N THR A 716 11.48 -15.43 42.03
CA THR A 716 10.13 -14.92 42.30
C THR A 716 9.50 -14.28 41.06
N ALA A 717 10.28 -13.55 40.26
CA ALA A 717 9.85 -13.01 38.97
C ALA A 717 9.46 -14.11 37.97
N THR A 718 10.21 -15.23 37.93
CA THR A 718 9.87 -16.39 37.10
C THR A 718 8.53 -17.00 37.54
N ALA A 719 8.31 -17.17 38.85
CA ALA A 719 7.03 -17.65 39.38
C ALA A 719 5.86 -16.69 39.06
N HIS A 720 6.09 -15.38 39.12
CA HIS A 720 5.12 -14.36 38.74
C HIS A 720 4.73 -14.50 37.26
N LEU A 721 5.71 -14.50 36.33
CA LEU A 721 5.45 -14.65 34.90
C LEU A 721 4.69 -15.95 34.60
N LEU A 722 5.10 -17.08 35.17
CA LEU A 722 4.42 -18.37 34.99
C LEU A 722 2.95 -18.34 35.45
N ALA A 723 2.60 -17.53 36.44
CA ALA A 723 1.23 -17.32 36.90
C ALA A 723 0.44 -16.28 36.08
N ARG A 724 1.10 -15.52 35.19
CA ARG A 724 0.49 -14.53 34.29
C ARG A 724 0.37 -15.00 32.84
N GLN A 725 0.93 -16.17 32.48
CA GLN A 725 0.72 -16.72 31.15
C GLN A 725 -0.72 -17.20 30.98
N ASP A 726 -1.40 -16.75 29.92
CA ASP A 726 -2.77 -17.18 29.64
C ASP A 726 -2.85 -18.57 28.97
N GLU A 727 -4.08 -19.06 28.78
CA GLU A 727 -4.39 -20.35 28.16
C GLU A 727 -4.01 -20.45 26.68
N PHE A 728 -3.82 -19.32 25.99
CA PHE A 728 -3.32 -19.22 24.62
C PHE A 728 -1.77 -19.15 24.58
N GLY A 729 -1.11 -19.10 25.74
CA GLY A 729 0.33 -18.98 25.89
C GLY A 729 0.86 -17.55 25.88
N ARG A 730 -0.01 -16.54 25.96
CA ARG A 730 0.34 -15.10 25.90
C ARG A 730 0.75 -14.55 27.26
N PHE A 731 1.33 -13.36 27.26
CA PHE A 731 1.61 -12.57 28.45
C PHE A 731 0.91 -11.20 28.37
N PRO A 732 -0.38 -11.09 28.73
CA PRO A 732 -1.10 -9.82 28.71
C PRO A 732 -0.45 -8.76 29.61
N ALA A 733 -0.36 -7.52 29.11
CA ALA A 733 0.24 -6.37 29.77
C ALA A 733 -0.55 -5.08 29.44
N PRO A 734 -0.41 -4.00 30.23
CA PRO A 734 -0.90 -2.68 29.84
C PRO A 734 -0.01 -2.06 28.73
N PRO A 735 -0.50 -1.03 28.01
CA PRO A 735 0.29 -0.30 27.01
C PRO A 735 1.59 0.30 27.56
N ASP A 736 2.73 -0.06 26.96
CA ASP A 736 4.06 0.47 27.33
C ASP A 736 4.52 1.63 26.41
N GLN A 737 4.35 1.48 25.09
CA GLN A 737 4.90 2.45 24.12
C GLN A 737 4.09 3.76 24.12
N VAL A 738 4.71 4.91 23.81
CA VAL A 738 4.02 6.23 23.78
C VAL A 738 4.20 7.00 22.47
N GLY A 739 3.12 7.54 21.90
CA GLY A 739 3.14 8.24 20.62
C GLY A 739 1.78 8.82 20.19
N PRO A 740 1.69 10.11 19.80
CA PRO A 740 2.65 11.18 20.09
C PRO A 740 2.83 11.36 21.60
N ARG A 741 4.07 11.57 22.07
CA ARG A 741 4.40 11.61 23.51
C ARG A 741 3.56 12.69 24.25
N PRO A 742 2.78 12.34 25.29
CA PRO A 742 2.92 11.15 26.15
C PRO A 742 1.90 10.01 25.92
N LEU A 743 1.08 10.03 24.85
CA LEU A 743 -0.10 9.14 24.72
C LEU A 743 0.28 7.65 24.56
N PRO A 744 -0.12 6.74 25.46
CA PRO A 744 0.21 5.32 25.32
C PRO A 744 -0.40 4.65 24.09
N PHE A 745 0.25 3.60 23.59
CA PHE A 745 -0.27 2.65 22.62
C PHE A 745 0.36 1.26 22.86
N ASP A 746 -0.28 0.21 22.35
CA ASP A 746 0.13 -1.17 22.59
C ASP A 746 0.16 -1.98 21.30
N PHE A 747 1.21 -2.78 21.14
CA PHE A 747 1.26 -3.96 20.27
C PHE A 747 1.41 -5.18 21.20
N PRO A 748 0.34 -5.96 21.46
CA PRO A 748 0.33 -7.02 22.47
C PRO A 748 1.48 -8.03 22.37
N VAL A 749 2.04 -8.25 21.18
CA VAL A 749 3.18 -9.14 20.97
C VAL A 749 4.46 -8.66 21.68
N VAL A 750 4.60 -7.39 22.01
CA VAL A 750 5.79 -6.85 22.72
C VAL A 750 5.99 -7.53 24.07
N ALA A 751 4.91 -7.75 24.82
CA ALA A 751 4.93 -8.50 26.07
C ALA A 751 5.34 -9.97 25.87
N ASP A 752 4.81 -10.63 24.82
CA ASP A 752 5.20 -11.99 24.43
C ASP A 752 6.71 -12.09 24.09
N LEU A 753 7.29 -11.09 23.41
CA LEU A 753 8.71 -11.08 23.03
C LEU A 753 9.64 -10.85 24.23
N HIS A 754 9.29 -9.94 25.13
CA HIS A 754 10.04 -9.74 26.38
C HIS A 754 9.92 -10.98 27.29
N ALA A 755 8.74 -11.58 27.41
CA ALA A 755 8.54 -12.81 28.18
C ALA A 755 9.37 -13.99 27.63
N LEU A 756 9.48 -14.16 26.30
CA LEU A 756 10.33 -15.21 25.69
C LEU A 756 11.80 -15.04 26.04
N THR A 757 12.25 -13.78 26.14
CA THR A 757 13.62 -13.41 26.50
C THR A 757 13.87 -13.64 28.00
N ALA A 758 12.96 -13.22 28.88
CA ALA A 758 13.05 -13.49 30.31
C ALA A 758 13.05 -14.99 30.62
N LEU A 759 12.14 -15.77 30.02
CA LEU A 759 12.10 -17.23 30.13
C LEU A 759 13.35 -17.90 29.55
N HIS A 760 14.04 -17.28 28.58
CA HIS A 760 15.35 -17.78 28.13
C HIS A 760 16.40 -17.67 29.24
N HIS A 761 16.48 -16.52 29.92
CA HIS A 761 17.42 -16.33 31.03
C HIS A 761 17.11 -17.20 32.26
N ALA A 762 15.85 -17.59 32.47
CA ALA A 762 15.50 -18.63 33.44
C ALA A 762 16.00 -20.02 32.98
N GLY A 763 15.66 -20.45 31.75
CA GLY A 763 16.05 -21.78 31.24
C GLY A 763 17.55 -21.97 30.99
N ALA A 764 18.30 -20.90 30.71
CA ALA A 764 19.75 -20.93 30.53
C ALA A 764 20.52 -21.29 31.82
N LEU A 765 19.85 -21.26 32.98
CA LEU A 765 20.40 -21.75 34.24
C LEU A 765 20.34 -23.30 34.36
N ALA A 766 19.76 -24.01 33.38
CA ALA A 766 19.39 -25.43 33.51
C ALA A 766 20.10 -26.45 32.57
N ALA A 767 20.35 -26.18 31.27
CA ALA A 767 20.79 -27.23 30.33
C ALA A 767 21.69 -26.80 29.11
N PRO A 768 22.50 -27.72 28.51
CA PRO A 768 23.39 -27.46 27.35
C PRO A 768 22.91 -28.01 25.97
N ASP A 769 23.76 -27.87 24.92
CA ASP A 769 23.42 -27.71 23.48
C ASP A 769 23.87 -28.85 22.50
N HIS A 770 23.12 -29.13 21.40
CA HIS A 770 23.65 -29.30 19.99
C HIS A 770 22.67 -29.81 18.86
N ARG A 771 22.43 -28.94 17.84
CA ARG A 771 22.58 -29.09 16.34
C ARG A 771 21.83 -30.14 15.44
N ILE A 772 21.65 -29.79 14.14
CA ILE A 772 20.81 -30.45 13.07
C ILE A 772 21.39 -30.26 11.62
N PRO A 773 21.22 -31.21 10.64
CA PRO A 773 21.36 -31.02 9.17
C PRO A 773 20.09 -31.37 8.29
N ALA A 774 20.17 -31.45 6.93
CA ALA A 774 19.00 -31.38 5.99
C ALA A 774 19.11 -32.21 4.65
N GLY A 775 18.04 -32.26 3.81
CA GLY A 775 18.01 -32.87 2.44
C GLY A 775 16.71 -32.65 1.61
N THR A 776 16.73 -32.85 0.27
CA THR A 776 15.70 -32.46 -0.79
C THR A 776 15.81 -33.36 -2.08
N PRO A 777 15.23 -33.13 -3.31
CA PRO A 777 13.89 -32.68 -3.85
C PRO A 777 13.34 -33.41 -5.16
N GLY A 778 12.11 -33.06 -5.68
CA GLY A 778 11.69 -33.10 -7.14
C GLY A 778 10.68 -34.18 -7.66
N THR A 779 10.04 -34.18 -8.88
CA THR A 779 9.72 -33.14 -9.93
C THR A 779 8.85 -33.63 -11.16
N ALA A 780 7.84 -32.83 -11.63
CA ALA A 780 7.38 -32.51 -13.03
C ALA A 780 6.46 -33.38 -13.99
N HIS A 781 5.67 -32.66 -14.86
CA HIS A 781 5.01 -32.98 -16.18
C HIS A 781 3.66 -33.77 -16.28
N ARG A 782 2.75 -33.64 -17.31
CA ARG A 782 2.44 -32.65 -18.41
C ARG A 782 1.05 -32.94 -19.11
N LYS A 783 0.39 -31.92 -19.73
CA LYS A 783 -0.90 -31.94 -20.50
C LYS A 783 -0.89 -32.62 -21.90
N PRO A 784 -2.08 -32.97 -22.45
CA PRO A 784 -2.50 -32.51 -23.79
C PRO A 784 -3.85 -31.73 -23.85
N SER A 785 -4.62 -31.83 -24.96
CA SER A 785 -5.16 -30.62 -25.64
C SER A 785 -6.19 -30.82 -26.79
N GLY A 786 -7.11 -29.86 -27.02
CA GLY A 786 -7.92 -29.63 -28.25
C GLY A 786 -9.45 -29.82 -28.11
N THR A 787 -10.36 -29.25 -28.92
CA THR A 787 -10.37 -28.28 -30.07
C THR A 787 -11.85 -28.16 -30.56
N SER A 788 -12.42 -27.16 -31.26
CA SER A 788 -12.12 -25.73 -31.57
C SER A 788 -13.25 -25.16 -32.49
N ASP A 789 -13.71 -23.91 -32.34
CA ASP A 789 -14.77 -23.26 -33.18
C ASP A 789 -14.22 -22.09 -34.09
N PRO A 790 -14.96 -21.07 -34.59
CA PRO A 790 -14.93 -20.69 -36.00
C PRO A 790 -13.96 -19.53 -36.25
N GLY A 791 -12.68 -19.85 -36.49
CA GLY A 791 -11.65 -18.87 -36.84
C GLY A 791 -11.14 -18.06 -35.65
N CYS A 792 -12.02 -17.42 -34.88
CA CYS A 792 -11.63 -16.82 -33.59
C CYS A 792 -11.07 -17.86 -32.64
N SER A 793 -11.66 -19.06 -32.56
CA SER A 793 -11.08 -20.14 -31.76
C SER A 793 -9.90 -20.87 -32.43
N ALA A 794 -9.60 -20.56 -33.70
CA ALA A 794 -8.32 -20.94 -34.31
C ALA A 794 -7.20 -19.96 -33.91
N LEU A 795 -7.49 -18.65 -33.85
CA LEU A 795 -6.61 -17.63 -33.27
C LEU A 795 -6.37 -17.87 -31.76
N GLU A 796 -7.43 -18.13 -31.01
CA GLU A 796 -7.40 -18.55 -29.59
C GLU A 796 -6.59 -19.85 -29.37
N SER A 797 -6.47 -20.70 -30.39
CA SER A 797 -5.65 -21.93 -30.36
C SER A 797 -4.22 -21.74 -30.88
N SER A 798 -3.93 -20.67 -31.65
CA SER A 798 -2.57 -20.34 -32.12
C SER A 798 -1.84 -19.39 -31.17
N MET A 799 -2.57 -18.57 -30.41
CA MET A 799 -2.05 -17.73 -29.33
C MET A 799 -1.77 -18.51 -28.03
N ARG A 800 -0.87 -17.97 -27.21
CA ARG A 800 -0.67 -18.36 -25.79
C ARG A 800 -1.41 -17.45 -24.80
N GLY A 801 -1.75 -16.24 -25.23
CA GLY A 801 -2.48 -15.22 -24.47
C GLY A 801 -3.99 -15.38 -24.51
N VAL A 802 -4.71 -14.32 -24.16
CA VAL A 802 -6.17 -14.34 -23.96
C VAL A 802 -6.88 -13.64 -25.10
N LEU A 803 -7.89 -14.30 -25.69
CA LEU A 803 -8.85 -13.69 -26.60
C LEU A 803 -10.21 -13.54 -25.90
N LEU A 804 -10.70 -12.30 -25.79
CA LEU A 804 -12.01 -11.97 -25.24
C LEU A 804 -12.99 -11.58 -26.35
N ARG A 805 -14.19 -12.15 -26.32
CA ARG A 805 -15.31 -11.91 -27.23
C ARG A 805 -16.51 -11.35 -26.44
N PRO A 806 -17.52 -10.73 -27.09
CA PRO A 806 -18.71 -10.20 -26.43
C PRO A 806 -19.41 -11.15 -25.44
N GLU A 807 -19.35 -12.46 -25.69
CA GLU A 807 -19.99 -13.50 -24.87
C GLU A 807 -19.25 -13.80 -23.54
N GLN A 808 -18.04 -13.27 -23.33
CA GLN A 808 -17.20 -13.53 -22.14
C GLN A 808 -17.29 -12.36 -21.16
N ALA A 809 -17.72 -12.58 -19.91
CA ALA A 809 -18.00 -11.51 -18.93
C ALA A 809 -16.91 -10.43 -18.80
N ALA A 810 -15.62 -10.81 -18.87
CA ALA A 810 -14.49 -9.88 -18.81
C ALA A 810 -14.43 -8.85 -19.97
N TYR A 811 -15.07 -9.12 -21.11
CA TYR A 811 -15.08 -8.25 -22.29
C TYR A 811 -15.69 -6.87 -22.02
N GLU A 812 -16.79 -6.80 -21.27
CA GLU A 812 -17.50 -5.54 -21.02
C GLU A 812 -16.66 -4.53 -20.22
N GLN A 813 -15.70 -5.01 -19.41
CA GLN A 813 -14.69 -4.18 -18.76
C GLN A 813 -13.47 -3.94 -19.68
N ALA A 814 -12.98 -4.98 -20.36
CA ALA A 814 -11.78 -4.91 -21.21
C ALA A 814 -11.91 -3.88 -22.34
N ARG A 815 -13.09 -3.78 -22.97
CA ARG A 815 -13.36 -2.85 -24.08
C ARG A 815 -13.29 -1.37 -23.71
N LEU A 816 -13.35 -1.01 -22.43
CA LEU A 816 -13.45 0.37 -21.97
C LEU A 816 -12.10 1.12 -22.10
N LEU A 817 -12.15 2.37 -22.59
CA LEU A 817 -10.98 3.26 -22.73
C LEU A 817 -10.83 4.20 -21.53
N VAL A 818 -9.78 5.02 -21.49
CA VAL A 818 -9.66 6.06 -20.44
C VAL A 818 -10.66 7.20 -20.67
N ASN A 819 -10.87 7.59 -21.94
CA ASN A 819 -11.91 8.56 -22.32
C ASN A 819 -13.28 7.88 -22.42
N GLN A 820 -14.18 8.17 -21.48
CA GLN A 820 -15.54 7.60 -21.43
C GLN A 820 -16.43 7.99 -22.61
N ARG A 821 -16.02 8.98 -23.42
CA ARG A 821 -16.72 9.40 -24.65
C ARG A 821 -16.91 8.27 -25.67
N PHE A 822 -16.13 7.18 -25.56
CA PHE A 822 -16.12 6.07 -26.50
C PHE A 822 -16.64 4.75 -25.90
N ASP A 823 -17.29 4.79 -24.73
CA ASP A 823 -17.78 3.62 -23.98
C ASP A 823 -18.93 2.85 -24.67
N ASP A 824 -19.45 3.33 -25.79
CA ASP A 824 -20.45 2.60 -26.58
C ASP A 824 -19.83 1.63 -27.60
N ILE A 825 -18.54 1.79 -27.95
CA ILE A 825 -17.90 0.97 -28.99
C ILE A 825 -17.75 -0.49 -28.52
N ARG A 826 -18.12 -1.42 -29.40
CA ARG A 826 -18.07 -2.88 -29.22
C ARG A 826 -17.16 -3.53 -30.29
N PRO A 827 -15.92 -3.92 -29.94
CA PRO A 827 -15.08 -4.78 -30.78
C PRO A 827 -15.67 -6.18 -31.01
N GLN A 828 -15.32 -6.83 -32.11
CA GLN A 828 -15.62 -8.26 -32.34
C GLN A 828 -14.81 -9.15 -31.39
N ALA A 829 -13.57 -8.77 -31.10
CA ALA A 829 -12.72 -9.42 -30.10
C ALA A 829 -11.64 -8.48 -29.56
N ILE A 830 -11.05 -8.85 -28.43
CA ILE A 830 -9.93 -8.16 -27.76
C ILE A 830 -8.86 -9.21 -27.45
N ALA A 831 -7.68 -9.07 -28.05
CA ALA A 831 -6.54 -9.96 -27.86
C ALA A 831 -5.52 -9.35 -26.89
N TYR A 832 -5.17 -10.10 -25.85
CA TYR A 832 -4.07 -9.83 -24.92
C TYR A 832 -2.95 -10.84 -25.20
N PRO A 833 -1.92 -10.49 -25.98
CA PRO A 833 -0.86 -11.41 -26.38
C PRO A 833 0.05 -11.75 -25.19
N ALA A 834 0.39 -13.02 -24.98
CA ALA A 834 1.37 -13.41 -23.98
C ALA A 834 2.81 -13.01 -24.41
N ASP A 835 3.06 -12.96 -25.72
CA ASP A 835 4.36 -12.62 -26.31
C ASP A 835 4.24 -12.19 -27.79
N VAL A 836 5.39 -12.01 -28.44
CA VAL A 836 5.50 -11.52 -29.82
C VAL A 836 4.86 -12.44 -30.86
N GLN A 837 4.81 -13.77 -30.65
CA GLN A 837 4.19 -14.68 -31.63
C GLN A 837 2.67 -14.51 -31.68
N ASP A 838 2.03 -14.28 -30.55
CA ASP A 838 0.59 -13.97 -30.49
C ASP A 838 0.23 -12.68 -31.25
N VAL A 839 1.15 -11.70 -31.23
CA VAL A 839 1.03 -10.46 -32.03
C VAL A 839 1.13 -10.76 -33.52
N VAL A 840 2.06 -11.62 -33.92
CA VAL A 840 2.19 -12.09 -35.32
C VAL A 840 0.92 -12.82 -35.77
N GLU A 841 0.37 -13.71 -34.95
CA GLU A 841 -0.89 -14.42 -35.25
C GLU A 841 -2.08 -13.47 -35.36
N CYS A 842 -2.21 -12.49 -34.45
CA CYS A 842 -3.24 -11.45 -34.52
C CYS A 842 -3.14 -10.58 -35.80
N VAL A 843 -1.92 -10.19 -36.20
CA VAL A 843 -1.66 -9.44 -37.45
C VAL A 843 -1.98 -10.30 -38.68
N ASN A 844 -1.54 -11.56 -38.70
CA ASN A 844 -1.82 -12.52 -39.78
C ASN A 844 -3.34 -12.79 -39.91
N PHE A 845 -4.05 -12.96 -38.79
CA PHE A 845 -5.49 -13.16 -38.73
C PHE A 845 -6.25 -11.93 -39.24
N ALA A 846 -5.92 -10.73 -38.74
CA ALA A 846 -6.56 -9.49 -39.18
C ALA A 846 -6.37 -9.25 -40.68
N ARG A 847 -5.15 -9.46 -41.20
CA ARG A 847 -4.84 -9.35 -42.64
C ARG A 847 -5.63 -10.36 -43.48
N THR A 848 -5.59 -11.64 -43.09
CA THR A 848 -6.18 -12.73 -43.87
C THR A 848 -7.71 -12.70 -43.85
N GLY A 849 -8.31 -12.38 -42.70
CA GLY A 849 -9.76 -12.18 -42.55
C GLY A 849 -10.26 -10.79 -43.01
N ARG A 850 -9.35 -9.84 -43.29
CA ARG A 850 -9.66 -8.41 -43.55
C ARG A 850 -10.49 -7.76 -42.44
N ILE A 851 -10.19 -8.11 -41.20
CA ILE A 851 -10.86 -7.62 -40.00
C ILE A 851 -10.17 -6.30 -39.58
N PRO A 852 -10.92 -5.21 -39.31
CA PRO A 852 -10.33 -3.95 -38.83
C PRO A 852 -9.52 -4.15 -37.55
N LEU A 853 -8.27 -3.70 -37.54
CA LEU A 853 -7.34 -3.90 -36.44
C LEU A 853 -7.06 -2.57 -35.72
N ALA A 854 -7.51 -2.46 -34.46
CA ALA A 854 -7.21 -1.33 -33.59
C ALA A 854 -6.11 -1.73 -32.59
N LEU A 855 -5.07 -0.92 -32.45
CA LEU A 855 -3.96 -1.21 -31.53
C LEU A 855 -4.13 -0.45 -30.21
N ARG A 856 -3.86 -1.14 -29.10
CA ARG A 856 -4.05 -0.61 -27.75
C ARG A 856 -2.85 -0.94 -26.85
N SER A 857 -2.48 0.03 -26.03
CA SER A 857 -1.59 -0.11 -24.88
C SER A 857 -2.33 0.51 -23.68
N GLY A 858 -1.98 1.72 -23.24
CA GLY A 858 -2.68 2.39 -22.13
C GLY A 858 -4.14 2.84 -22.36
N GLY A 859 -4.69 2.72 -23.59
CA GLY A 859 -6.09 3.11 -23.88
C GLY A 859 -6.38 4.63 -23.81
N HIS A 860 -5.35 5.46 -24.01
CA HIS A 860 -5.33 6.92 -23.79
C HIS A 860 -5.63 7.78 -25.03
N SER A 861 -6.04 7.20 -26.17
CA SER A 861 -6.27 7.98 -27.39
C SER A 861 -7.39 9.02 -27.19
N TYR A 862 -7.07 10.32 -27.32
CA TYR A 862 -8.04 11.42 -27.19
C TYR A 862 -9.17 11.31 -28.23
N ALA A 863 -8.83 10.77 -29.40
CA ALA A 863 -9.71 10.49 -30.53
C ALA A 863 -10.43 9.12 -30.47
N GLY A 864 -10.12 8.27 -29.47
CA GLY A 864 -10.71 6.95 -29.31
C GLY A 864 -10.14 5.84 -30.21
N TYR A 865 -9.09 6.11 -30.99
CA TYR A 865 -8.56 5.18 -32.02
C TYR A 865 -7.84 3.94 -31.47
N SER A 866 -7.78 3.76 -30.14
CA SER A 866 -7.36 2.50 -29.49
C SER A 866 -8.50 1.51 -29.25
N THR A 867 -9.63 1.67 -29.97
CA THR A 867 -10.72 0.69 -30.08
C THR A 867 -11.36 0.79 -31.48
N GLY A 868 -12.19 -0.18 -31.86
CA GLY A 868 -12.86 -0.21 -33.15
C GLY A 868 -13.84 -1.39 -33.29
N PRO A 869 -14.53 -1.52 -34.45
CA PRO A 869 -15.57 -2.53 -34.66
C PRO A 869 -15.04 -3.93 -35.06
N GLY A 870 -13.73 -4.16 -34.95
CA GLY A 870 -13.04 -5.40 -35.37
C GLY A 870 -12.26 -6.03 -34.22
N LEU A 871 -11.01 -6.40 -34.47
CA LEU A 871 -10.09 -6.89 -33.45
C LEU A 871 -9.39 -5.70 -32.77
N VAL A 872 -9.45 -5.64 -31.44
CA VAL A 872 -8.52 -4.83 -30.64
C VAL A 872 -7.35 -5.72 -30.24
N LEU A 873 -6.13 -5.29 -30.52
CA LEU A 873 -4.91 -5.93 -30.01
C LEU A 873 -4.34 -5.06 -28.89
N ASP A 874 -4.52 -5.49 -27.65
CA ASP A 874 -4.13 -4.79 -26.44
C ASP A 874 -2.84 -5.38 -25.87
N VAL A 875 -1.71 -4.73 -26.16
CA VAL A 875 -0.37 -5.19 -25.75
C VAL A 875 -0.07 -4.95 -24.27
N SER A 876 -1.05 -4.55 -23.43
CA SER A 876 -0.83 -4.27 -22.00
C SER A 876 -0.38 -5.48 -21.15
N SER A 877 -0.48 -6.70 -21.68
CA SER A 877 0.15 -7.91 -21.14
C SER A 877 1.66 -7.98 -21.37
N LEU A 878 2.19 -7.33 -22.41
CA LEU A 878 3.62 -7.19 -22.70
C LEU A 878 4.25 -6.10 -21.83
N ASN A 879 4.21 -6.27 -20.50
CA ASN A 879 4.54 -5.24 -19.51
C ASN A 879 5.84 -5.49 -18.72
N THR A 880 6.75 -6.28 -19.27
CA THR A 880 8.08 -6.50 -18.69
C THR A 880 8.94 -5.22 -18.70
N ALA A 881 9.74 -5.04 -17.66
CA ALA A 881 10.70 -3.94 -17.53
C ALA A 881 12.07 -4.50 -17.11
N THR A 882 13.14 -4.00 -17.69
CA THR A 882 14.53 -4.35 -17.33
C THR A 882 15.41 -3.14 -17.51
N VAL A 883 16.11 -2.72 -16.46
CA VAL A 883 16.92 -1.50 -16.44
C VAL A 883 18.32 -1.81 -15.89
N GLY A 884 19.36 -1.34 -16.57
CA GLY A 884 20.75 -1.53 -16.16
C GLY A 884 21.74 -1.13 -17.26
N GLY A 885 23.00 -0.88 -16.89
CA GLY A 885 24.07 -0.57 -17.85
C GLY A 885 23.90 0.72 -18.66
N GLY A 886 23.06 1.66 -18.21
CA GLY A 886 22.69 2.87 -18.97
C GLY A 886 21.58 2.64 -20.00
N GLN A 887 20.90 1.49 -19.96
CA GLN A 887 19.81 1.12 -20.86
C GLN A 887 18.55 0.72 -20.07
N ALA A 888 17.39 0.90 -20.70
CA ALA A 888 16.11 0.40 -20.23
C ALA A 888 15.34 -0.26 -21.37
N LEU A 889 15.02 -1.54 -21.21
CA LEU A 889 14.16 -2.31 -22.10
C LEU A 889 12.77 -2.44 -21.45
N PHE A 890 11.75 -1.99 -22.19
CA PHE A 890 10.35 -2.07 -21.77
C PHE A 890 9.50 -2.76 -22.83
N GLY A 891 8.63 -3.66 -22.41
CA GLY A 891 7.54 -4.14 -23.26
C GLY A 891 6.54 -3.01 -23.56
N ALA A 892 5.87 -3.08 -24.72
CA ALA A 892 4.96 -2.03 -25.18
C ALA A 892 3.69 -1.84 -24.33
N GLY A 893 3.41 -2.80 -23.44
CA GLY A 893 2.35 -2.76 -22.43
C GLY A 893 2.71 -2.02 -21.14
N VAL A 894 3.99 -1.71 -20.91
CA VAL A 894 4.43 -0.92 -19.76
C VAL A 894 3.75 0.45 -19.77
N LYS A 895 3.29 0.91 -18.61
CA LYS A 895 2.69 2.24 -18.41
C LYS A 895 3.68 3.17 -17.69
N GLY A 896 3.53 4.48 -17.87
CA GLY A 896 4.47 5.50 -17.41
C GLY A 896 4.93 5.32 -15.95
N GLY A 897 4.01 5.14 -15.01
CA GLY A 897 4.33 4.95 -13.59
C GLY A 897 5.15 3.70 -13.31
N GLN A 898 4.90 2.60 -14.03
CA GLN A 898 5.69 1.36 -13.90
C GLN A 898 7.12 1.54 -14.42
N ALA A 899 7.28 2.28 -15.53
CA ALA A 899 8.60 2.62 -16.06
C ALA A 899 9.39 3.52 -15.10
N HIS A 900 8.77 4.58 -14.56
CA HIS A 900 9.42 5.47 -13.59
C HIS A 900 9.87 4.76 -12.32
N LEU A 901 9.06 3.85 -11.77
CA LEU A 901 9.44 3.02 -10.62
C LEU A 901 10.64 2.09 -10.92
N ALA A 902 10.65 1.43 -12.09
CA ALA A 902 11.75 0.57 -12.51
C ALA A 902 13.06 1.35 -12.74
N LEU A 903 12.97 2.55 -13.34
CA LEU A 903 14.09 3.47 -13.52
C LEU A 903 14.64 3.95 -12.17
N ALA A 904 13.77 4.44 -11.28
CA ALA A 904 14.13 4.94 -9.96
C ALA A 904 14.83 3.86 -9.10
N ALA A 905 14.39 2.60 -9.18
CA ALA A 905 14.98 1.47 -8.48
C ALA A 905 16.42 1.14 -8.96
N ALA A 906 16.71 1.38 -10.25
CA ALA A 906 18.02 1.16 -10.85
C ALA A 906 18.98 2.36 -10.74
N GLY A 907 18.50 3.53 -10.28
CA GLY A 907 19.26 4.79 -10.30
C GLY A 907 19.35 5.42 -11.69
N ALA A 908 18.39 5.13 -12.56
CA ALA A 908 18.29 5.62 -13.93
C ALA A 908 17.11 6.59 -14.12
N GLY A 909 17.12 7.38 -15.19
CA GLY A 909 16.05 8.32 -15.53
C GLY A 909 15.78 8.42 -17.04
N LEU A 910 14.53 8.77 -17.39
CA LEU A 910 14.09 9.06 -18.77
C LEU A 910 12.99 10.15 -18.80
N PRO A 911 12.87 10.91 -19.91
CA PRO A 911 11.79 11.85 -20.15
C PRO A 911 10.52 11.14 -20.65
N LEU A 912 9.80 10.42 -19.78
CA LEU A 912 8.56 9.70 -20.13
C LEU A 912 7.29 10.47 -19.71
N GLY A 913 6.12 10.01 -20.18
CA GLY A 913 4.85 10.75 -20.06
C GLY A 913 4.35 10.94 -18.62
N ARG A 914 4.05 12.21 -18.27
CA ARG A 914 3.64 12.68 -16.92
C ARG A 914 2.53 11.84 -16.23
N CYS A 915 1.53 11.38 -16.98
CA CYS A 915 0.39 10.64 -16.42
C CYS A 915 0.75 9.16 -16.17
N PRO A 916 0.66 8.63 -14.93
CA PRO A 916 1.19 7.30 -14.59
C PRO A 916 0.52 6.15 -15.35
N THR A 917 -0.71 6.34 -15.83
CA THR A 917 -1.51 5.32 -16.51
C THR A 917 -1.30 5.29 -18.02
N ILE A 918 -0.54 6.24 -18.60
CA ILE A 918 -0.32 6.33 -20.04
C ILE A 918 0.53 5.16 -20.54
N GLY A 919 0.16 4.57 -21.68
CA GLY A 919 0.92 3.47 -22.27
C GLY A 919 2.20 3.97 -22.93
N LEU A 920 3.34 3.44 -22.51
CA LEU A 920 4.67 3.92 -22.89
C LEU A 920 4.85 3.99 -24.41
N ALA A 921 4.48 2.93 -25.13
CA ALA A 921 4.57 2.90 -26.58
C ALA A 921 3.72 3.99 -27.25
N GLY A 922 2.50 4.23 -26.77
CA GLY A 922 1.62 5.26 -27.35
C GLY A 922 2.22 6.66 -27.23
N VAL A 923 2.67 7.05 -26.04
CA VAL A 923 3.21 8.39 -25.80
C VAL A 923 4.54 8.61 -26.53
N THR A 924 5.46 7.64 -26.49
CA THR A 924 6.78 7.73 -27.15
C THR A 924 6.66 7.78 -28.67
N LEU A 925 5.78 6.99 -29.30
CA LEU A 925 5.64 6.98 -30.76
C LEU A 925 5.07 8.29 -31.32
N GLY A 926 4.37 9.09 -30.52
CA GLY A 926 3.97 10.47 -30.87
C GLY A 926 5.00 11.55 -30.47
N GLY A 927 6.21 11.17 -30.05
CA GLY A 927 7.27 12.06 -29.57
C GLY A 927 7.49 11.90 -28.07
N GLY A 928 6.47 12.30 -27.29
CA GLY A 928 6.40 12.08 -25.85
C GLY A 928 6.95 13.24 -25.03
N LEU A 929 6.03 14.07 -24.53
CA LEU A 929 6.28 15.15 -23.57
C LEU A 929 6.33 14.60 -22.14
N SER A 930 7.21 15.17 -21.31
CA SER A 930 7.53 14.75 -19.95
C SER A 930 7.83 15.93 -19.02
N ALA A 931 7.98 15.65 -17.72
CA ALA A 931 8.51 16.61 -16.75
C ALA A 931 10.01 16.94 -16.92
N PHE A 932 10.70 16.39 -17.93
CA PHE A 932 12.11 16.68 -18.25
C PHE A 932 12.33 17.07 -19.71
N THR A 933 11.26 17.44 -20.43
CA THR A 933 11.28 17.67 -21.89
C THR A 933 12.39 18.64 -22.32
N ARG A 934 12.57 19.76 -21.60
CA ARG A 934 13.62 20.74 -21.91
C ARG A 934 15.01 20.27 -21.47
N ALA A 935 15.11 19.41 -20.46
CA ALA A 935 16.38 19.00 -19.88
C ALA A 935 17.07 17.91 -20.71
N TRP A 936 16.31 16.90 -21.14
CA TRP A 936 16.83 15.69 -21.80
C TRP A 936 16.29 15.48 -23.23
N GLY A 937 15.12 16.02 -23.56
CA GLY A 937 14.49 15.92 -24.87
C GLY A 937 13.15 15.18 -24.83
N LEU A 938 12.69 14.72 -26.00
CA LEU A 938 11.45 13.93 -26.11
C LEU A 938 11.72 12.46 -25.76
N ALA A 939 10.69 11.73 -25.33
CA ALA A 939 10.81 10.28 -25.07
C ALA A 939 11.38 9.51 -26.28
N CYS A 940 11.02 9.91 -27.51
CA CYS A 940 11.50 9.30 -28.74
C CYS A 940 12.98 9.58 -29.05
N ASP A 941 13.60 10.58 -28.41
CA ASP A 941 15.00 10.93 -28.66
C ASP A 941 15.99 9.98 -27.98
N HIS A 942 15.55 9.31 -26.92
CA HIS A 942 16.31 8.32 -26.15
C HIS A 942 16.25 6.90 -26.73
N LEU A 943 15.36 6.64 -27.70
CA LEU A 943 15.20 5.31 -28.31
C LEU A 943 16.48 4.83 -29.00
N ARG A 944 16.75 3.53 -28.87
CA ARG A 944 17.92 2.83 -29.43
C ARG A 944 17.51 1.63 -30.29
N GLU A 945 16.51 0.87 -29.87
CA GLU A 945 15.89 -0.20 -30.65
C GLU A 945 14.36 -0.18 -30.45
N VAL A 946 13.63 -0.51 -31.50
CA VAL A 946 12.19 -0.81 -31.43
C VAL A 946 11.96 -2.21 -32.01
N GLU A 947 11.32 -3.08 -31.24
CA GLU A 947 10.82 -4.36 -31.74
C GLU A 947 9.37 -4.20 -32.21
N ILE A 948 9.10 -4.52 -33.46
CA ILE A 948 7.84 -4.21 -34.15
C ILE A 948 7.42 -5.33 -35.10
N VAL A 949 6.12 -5.64 -35.14
CA VAL A 949 5.52 -6.54 -36.13
C VAL A 949 4.89 -5.71 -37.24
N THR A 950 5.43 -5.81 -38.46
CA THR A 950 4.95 -5.10 -39.66
C THR A 950 3.78 -5.83 -40.34
N ALA A 951 3.15 -5.22 -41.36
CA ALA A 951 1.91 -5.75 -41.95
C ALA A 951 2.10 -7.05 -42.74
N ASP A 952 3.34 -7.34 -43.14
CA ASP A 952 3.79 -8.64 -43.65
C ASP A 952 3.76 -9.77 -42.59
N GLY A 953 3.63 -9.43 -41.30
CA GLY A 953 3.65 -10.37 -40.18
C GLY A 953 5.07 -10.69 -39.68
N HIS A 954 6.11 -10.01 -40.19
CA HIS A 954 7.47 -10.22 -39.72
C HIS A 954 7.77 -9.40 -38.46
N VAL A 955 8.48 -10.02 -37.51
CA VAL A 955 9.12 -9.33 -36.39
C VAL A 955 10.38 -8.64 -36.90
N ARG A 956 10.49 -7.33 -36.68
CA ARG A 956 11.66 -6.50 -37.01
C ARG A 956 12.21 -5.88 -35.73
N ARG A 957 13.53 -5.68 -35.72
CA ARG A 957 14.23 -4.85 -34.72
C ARG A 957 14.92 -3.73 -35.47
N VAL A 958 14.44 -2.51 -35.25
CA VAL A 958 14.87 -1.33 -36.01
C VAL A 958 15.57 -0.33 -35.10
N ARG A 959 16.61 0.34 -35.63
CA ARG A 959 17.55 1.20 -34.93
C ARG A 959 17.85 2.47 -35.75
N PRO A 960 18.45 3.53 -35.17
CA PRO A 960 18.87 4.73 -35.90
C PRO A 960 19.82 4.44 -37.09
N ASP A 961 20.60 3.37 -37.00
CA ASP A 961 21.63 2.94 -37.96
C ASP A 961 21.21 1.75 -38.84
N SER A 962 19.95 1.28 -38.74
CA SER A 962 19.43 0.19 -39.57
C SER A 962 19.49 0.56 -41.07
N PRO A 963 20.04 -0.30 -41.95
CA PRO A 963 20.21 0.04 -43.35
C PRO A 963 18.89 0.05 -44.13
N GLY A 964 18.72 1.01 -45.03
CA GLY A 964 17.59 1.05 -45.97
C GLY A 964 16.23 1.23 -45.28
N PRO A 965 15.18 0.51 -45.72
CA PRO A 965 13.80 0.72 -45.25
C PRO A 965 13.58 0.60 -43.74
N ASP A 966 14.42 -0.15 -43.02
CA ASP A 966 14.26 -0.37 -41.58
C ASP A 966 14.73 0.83 -40.75
N GLY A 967 15.76 1.57 -41.19
CA GLY A 967 16.14 2.84 -40.56
C GLY A 967 15.14 3.97 -40.85
N ASP A 968 14.55 3.96 -42.05
CA ASP A 968 13.41 4.82 -42.41
C ASP A 968 12.17 4.51 -41.53
N LEU A 969 11.94 3.25 -41.17
CA LEU A 969 10.91 2.84 -40.22
C LEU A 969 11.20 3.32 -38.79
N PHE A 970 12.44 3.17 -38.29
CA PHE A 970 12.83 3.71 -36.98
C PHE A 970 12.58 5.24 -36.92
N TRP A 971 13.02 5.99 -37.94
CA TRP A 971 12.79 7.43 -38.04
C TRP A 971 11.30 7.80 -37.97
N ALA A 972 10.44 7.01 -38.62
CA ALA A 972 8.99 7.23 -38.64
C ALA A 972 8.31 6.92 -37.30
N LEU A 973 8.83 5.93 -36.57
CA LEU A 973 8.35 5.59 -35.22
C LEU A 973 8.70 6.67 -34.19
N CYS A 974 9.77 7.45 -34.40
CA CYS A 974 10.12 8.60 -33.55
C CYS A 974 9.22 9.84 -33.82
N GLY A 975 7.91 9.76 -33.53
CA GLY A 975 6.99 10.90 -33.59
C GLY A 975 5.87 10.81 -34.62
N GLY A 976 5.82 9.75 -35.43
CA GLY A 976 4.77 9.52 -36.42
C GLY A 976 3.44 9.03 -35.83
N GLY A 977 3.34 8.87 -34.52
CA GLY A 977 2.15 8.35 -33.83
C GLY A 977 2.07 6.82 -33.82
N GLY A 978 1.50 6.27 -32.75
CA GLY A 978 1.24 4.84 -32.63
C GLY A 978 0.21 4.35 -33.66
N GLY A 979 0.31 3.08 -34.06
CA GLY A 979 -0.66 2.45 -34.97
C GLY A 979 -0.51 2.81 -36.46
N ASN A 980 0.54 3.53 -36.86
CA ASN A 980 0.74 3.90 -38.27
C ASN A 980 1.55 2.88 -39.10
N PHE A 981 2.46 2.09 -38.50
CA PHE A 981 3.43 1.28 -39.25
C PHE A 981 3.57 -0.18 -38.81
N GLY A 982 2.98 -0.56 -37.67
CA GLY A 982 3.12 -1.91 -37.10
C GLY A 982 2.72 -1.98 -35.63
N VAL A 983 2.74 -3.18 -35.07
CA VAL A 983 2.53 -3.43 -33.64
C VAL A 983 3.88 -3.43 -32.93
N VAL A 984 4.17 -2.37 -32.18
CA VAL A 984 5.36 -2.34 -31.33
C VAL A 984 5.16 -3.29 -30.15
N THR A 985 6.17 -4.10 -29.86
CA THR A 985 6.16 -5.12 -28.80
C THR A 985 7.17 -4.83 -27.69
N ALA A 986 8.32 -4.25 -28.02
CA ALA A 986 9.31 -3.76 -27.06
C ALA A 986 10.03 -2.49 -27.54
N LEU A 987 10.54 -1.71 -26.59
CA LEU A 987 11.22 -0.44 -26.77
C LEU A 987 12.48 -0.41 -25.89
N GLU A 988 13.63 -0.15 -26.49
CA GLU A 988 14.90 0.04 -25.78
C GLU A 988 15.30 1.52 -25.80
N PHE A 989 15.64 2.05 -24.62
CA PHE A 989 16.03 3.45 -24.40
C PHE A 989 17.43 3.52 -23.78
N ALA A 990 18.19 4.56 -24.08
CA ALA A 990 19.36 4.96 -23.28
C ALA A 990 18.94 5.91 -22.16
N THR A 991 19.30 5.58 -20.92
CA THR A 991 18.87 6.27 -19.71
C THR A 991 19.90 7.27 -19.21
N GLU A 992 19.43 8.37 -18.64
CA GLU A 992 20.26 9.26 -17.83
C GLU A 992 20.61 8.61 -16.49
N ASP A 993 21.78 8.93 -15.93
CA ASP A 993 22.17 8.54 -14.58
C ASP A 993 21.66 9.61 -13.60
N ILE A 994 20.82 9.20 -12.64
CA ILE A 994 20.17 10.12 -11.69
C ILE A 994 20.73 10.01 -10.27
N ARG A 995 21.76 9.18 -10.05
CA ARG A 995 22.23 8.84 -8.68
C ARG A 995 22.79 10.05 -7.94
N ASP A 996 23.38 10.99 -8.67
CA ASP A 996 23.99 12.21 -8.16
C ASP A 996 23.16 13.47 -8.52
N LEU A 997 21.88 13.30 -8.91
CA LEU A 997 20.95 14.39 -9.26
C LEU A 997 19.89 14.60 -8.17
N SER A 998 19.65 15.86 -7.80
CA SER A 998 18.49 16.30 -7.02
C SER A 998 17.38 16.82 -7.94
N PHE A 999 16.14 16.78 -7.46
CA PHE A 999 14.99 17.29 -8.18
C PHE A 999 14.14 18.19 -7.27
N THR A 1000 13.58 19.25 -7.85
CA THR A 1000 12.66 20.18 -7.19
C THR A 1000 11.44 20.38 -8.06
N ARG A 1001 10.23 20.13 -7.52
CA ARG A 1001 8.97 20.53 -8.15
C ARG A 1001 8.57 21.93 -7.67
N PHE A 1002 7.89 22.69 -8.51
CA PHE A 1002 7.46 24.05 -8.17
C PHE A 1002 6.09 24.42 -8.73
N MET A 1003 5.48 25.41 -8.09
CA MET A 1003 4.22 26.04 -8.50
C MET A 1003 4.34 27.54 -8.26
N VAL A 1004 3.92 28.36 -9.23
CA VAL A 1004 3.76 29.81 -9.07
C VAL A 1004 2.37 30.19 -9.56
N THR A 1005 1.61 30.94 -8.76
CA THR A 1005 0.18 31.22 -8.99
C THR A 1005 -0.06 32.72 -8.96
N TRP A 1006 -0.86 33.25 -9.88
CA TRP A 1006 -1.22 34.67 -9.96
C TRP A 1006 -2.75 34.89 -9.85
N PRO A 1007 -3.22 36.12 -9.63
CA PRO A 1007 -4.65 36.46 -9.70
C PRO A 1007 -5.25 36.15 -11.08
N ASP A 1008 -6.54 35.84 -11.13
CA ASP A 1008 -7.30 35.61 -12.37
C ASP A 1008 -7.14 36.74 -13.41
N THR A 1009 -7.17 38.00 -12.94
CA THR A 1009 -6.93 39.22 -13.72
C THR A 1009 -5.54 39.29 -14.38
N ALA A 1010 -4.57 38.46 -13.96
CA ALA A 1010 -3.24 38.40 -14.55
C ALA A 1010 -3.11 37.45 -15.75
N THR A 1011 -4.14 36.64 -16.07
CA THR A 1011 -4.09 35.53 -17.05
C THR A 1011 -3.29 35.85 -18.33
N ALA A 1012 -3.64 36.93 -19.05
CA ALA A 1012 -2.96 37.32 -20.29
C ALA A 1012 -1.47 37.71 -20.08
N ALA A 1013 -1.14 38.33 -18.94
CA ALA A 1013 0.23 38.68 -18.58
C ALA A 1013 1.06 37.44 -18.19
N VAL A 1014 0.46 36.44 -17.53
CA VAL A 1014 1.13 35.16 -17.24
C VAL A 1014 1.45 34.43 -18.54
N ILE A 1015 0.48 34.28 -19.46
CA ILE A 1015 0.66 33.61 -20.76
C ILE A 1015 1.76 34.31 -21.59
N GLN A 1016 1.73 35.64 -21.68
CA GLN A 1016 2.76 36.42 -22.39
C GLN A 1016 4.14 36.30 -21.73
N GLY A 1017 4.23 36.55 -20.42
CA GLY A 1017 5.50 36.56 -19.69
C GLY A 1017 6.16 35.19 -19.64
N TRP A 1018 5.38 34.13 -19.39
CA TRP A 1018 5.86 32.75 -19.37
C TRP A 1018 6.32 32.28 -20.76
N THR A 1019 5.58 32.57 -21.85
CA THR A 1019 6.05 32.19 -23.20
C THR A 1019 7.31 32.95 -23.62
N ALA A 1020 7.44 34.23 -23.25
CA ALA A 1020 8.66 35.00 -23.48
C ALA A 1020 9.85 34.45 -22.66
N TRP A 1021 9.65 34.17 -21.37
CA TRP A 1021 10.66 33.60 -20.48
C TRP A 1021 11.09 32.18 -20.89
N ASN A 1022 10.18 31.33 -21.36
CA ASN A 1022 10.52 29.97 -21.78
C ASN A 1022 11.34 29.95 -23.09
N ALA A 1023 11.17 30.97 -23.93
CA ALA A 1023 11.91 31.17 -25.17
C ALA A 1023 13.24 31.91 -24.99
N ASP A 1024 13.50 32.52 -23.82
CA ASP A 1024 14.78 33.18 -23.51
C ASP A 1024 15.92 32.12 -23.45
N PRO A 1025 16.98 32.23 -24.28
CA PRO A 1025 18.14 31.33 -24.21
C PRO A 1025 18.84 31.32 -22.83
N ALA A 1026 18.62 32.33 -22.00
CA ALA A 1026 19.11 32.38 -20.62
C ALA A 1026 18.24 31.59 -19.62
N THR A 1027 17.11 31.01 -20.02
CA THR A 1027 16.26 30.17 -19.15
C THR A 1027 16.80 28.73 -19.15
N PRO A 1028 17.29 28.18 -18.01
CA PRO A 1028 17.99 26.91 -17.98
C PRO A 1028 17.20 25.75 -18.58
N ARG A 1029 17.86 24.92 -19.39
CA ARG A 1029 17.28 23.67 -19.89
C ARG A 1029 16.87 22.70 -18.77
N ALA A 1030 17.50 22.81 -17.59
CA ALA A 1030 17.16 22.06 -16.39
C ALA A 1030 15.76 22.35 -15.81
N VAL A 1031 15.08 23.43 -16.22
CA VAL A 1031 13.66 23.68 -15.89
C VAL A 1031 12.78 23.21 -17.04
N SER A 1032 11.82 22.34 -16.74
CA SER A 1032 10.68 21.98 -17.59
C SER A 1032 9.37 22.28 -16.86
N CYS A 1033 8.42 22.93 -17.50
CA CYS A 1033 7.20 23.41 -16.85
C CYS A 1033 6.04 23.54 -17.84
N ALA A 1034 4.85 23.87 -17.32
CA ALA A 1034 3.69 24.22 -18.11
C ALA A 1034 2.94 25.42 -17.51
N PHE A 1035 2.36 26.25 -18.37
CA PHE A 1035 1.27 27.15 -17.96
C PHE A 1035 -0.04 26.36 -17.92
N GLU A 1036 -0.82 26.54 -16.86
CA GLU A 1036 -2.08 25.83 -16.66
C GLU A 1036 -3.15 26.75 -16.05
N GLN A 1037 -4.36 26.67 -16.62
CA GLN A 1037 -5.56 27.26 -16.03
C GLN A 1037 -6.75 26.38 -16.40
N LEU A 1038 -7.07 25.47 -15.49
CA LEU A 1038 -8.16 24.49 -15.58
C LEU A 1038 -9.17 24.78 -14.46
N SER A 1039 -10.46 24.95 -14.80
CA SER A 1039 -11.52 25.14 -13.81
C SER A 1039 -12.01 23.81 -13.27
N ASP A 1040 -11.80 23.56 -11.97
CA ASP A 1040 -12.43 22.49 -11.21
C ASP A 1040 -13.90 22.86 -10.89
N SER A 1041 -14.76 21.89 -10.57
CA SER A 1041 -16.20 22.11 -10.42
C SER A 1041 -16.55 22.86 -9.13
N GLY A 1042 -16.54 24.21 -9.20
CA GLY A 1042 -17.00 25.11 -8.14
C GLY A 1042 -15.96 26.13 -7.67
N MET A 1043 -14.72 26.10 -8.17
CA MET A 1043 -13.64 27.01 -7.76
C MET A 1043 -13.18 27.91 -8.93
N PRO A 1044 -12.81 29.18 -8.67
CA PRO A 1044 -12.18 30.03 -9.68
C PRO A 1044 -10.81 29.48 -10.07
N SER A 1045 -10.55 29.37 -11.38
CA SER A 1045 -9.26 28.89 -11.88
C SER A 1045 -8.24 30.02 -11.96
N LEU A 1046 -7.18 29.93 -11.14
CA LEU A 1046 -6.08 30.89 -11.14
C LEU A 1046 -5.01 30.52 -12.17
N PRO A 1047 -4.49 31.49 -12.96
CA PRO A 1047 -3.39 31.25 -13.89
C PRO A 1047 -2.14 30.82 -13.10
N THR A 1048 -1.65 29.62 -13.42
CA THR A 1048 -0.60 28.94 -12.66
C THR A 1048 0.51 28.45 -13.60
N VAL A 1049 1.76 28.49 -13.15
CA VAL A 1049 2.88 27.79 -13.80
C VAL A 1049 3.36 26.68 -12.85
N THR A 1050 3.32 25.43 -13.30
CA THR A 1050 3.78 24.26 -12.54
C THR A 1050 4.94 23.60 -13.29
N GLY A 1051 5.96 23.09 -12.58
CA GLY A 1051 7.07 22.43 -13.24
C GLY A 1051 8.02 21.66 -12.34
N THR A 1052 9.07 21.13 -12.97
CA THR A 1052 10.16 20.36 -12.39
C THR A 1052 11.50 20.99 -12.79
N PHE A 1053 12.43 21.00 -11.85
CA PHE A 1053 13.81 21.45 -11.99
C PHE A 1053 14.76 20.35 -11.56
N ILE A 1054 15.86 20.17 -12.31
CA ILE A 1054 16.99 19.33 -11.90
C ILE A 1054 17.97 20.21 -11.13
N GLY A 1055 18.04 20.03 -9.82
CA GLY A 1055 18.77 20.87 -8.87
C GLY A 1055 17.99 21.12 -7.57
N ALA A 1056 18.62 21.85 -6.64
CA ALA A 1056 18.04 22.16 -5.34
C ALA A 1056 17.11 23.40 -5.39
N PRO A 1057 16.22 23.60 -4.40
CA PRO A 1057 15.32 24.76 -4.37
C PRO A 1057 16.03 26.11 -4.38
N ALA A 1058 17.24 26.19 -3.78
CA ALA A 1058 18.04 27.41 -3.75
C ALA A 1058 18.50 27.88 -5.15
N ASP A 1059 18.87 26.95 -6.04
CA ASP A 1059 19.30 27.26 -7.41
C ASP A 1059 18.12 27.60 -8.32
N LEU A 1060 16.91 27.13 -7.97
CA LEU A 1060 15.67 27.42 -8.69
C LEU A 1060 15.14 28.84 -8.42
N GLN A 1061 15.33 29.37 -7.21
CA GLN A 1061 14.76 30.65 -6.80
C GLN A 1061 15.11 31.83 -7.75
N PRO A 1062 16.37 32.07 -8.18
CA PRO A 1062 16.70 33.12 -9.15
C PRO A 1062 16.12 32.90 -10.55
N VAL A 1063 15.74 31.66 -10.89
CA VAL A 1063 15.11 31.31 -12.16
C VAL A 1063 13.61 31.64 -12.12
N LEU A 1064 12.95 31.41 -10.98
CA LEU A 1064 11.57 31.82 -10.73
C LEU A 1064 11.43 33.35 -10.59
N ASP A 1065 12.42 34.04 -9.99
CA ASP A 1065 12.41 35.50 -9.92
C ASP A 1065 12.42 36.16 -11.31
N ARG A 1066 13.10 35.55 -12.29
CA ARG A 1066 13.03 35.98 -13.70
C ARG A 1066 11.69 35.66 -14.37
N LEU A 1067 11.01 34.57 -13.98
CA LEU A 1067 9.66 34.27 -14.46
C LEU A 1067 8.67 35.33 -13.96
N THR A 1068 8.65 35.63 -12.67
CA THR A 1068 7.83 36.71 -12.08
C THR A 1068 8.14 38.07 -12.72
N ALA A 1069 9.42 38.39 -12.95
CA ALA A 1069 9.82 39.63 -13.63
C ALA A 1069 9.31 39.70 -15.09
N ALA A 1070 9.33 38.59 -15.84
CA ALA A 1070 8.82 38.52 -17.21
C ALA A 1070 7.28 38.60 -17.29
N VAL A 1071 6.57 38.08 -16.27
CA VAL A 1071 5.12 38.23 -16.12
C VAL A 1071 4.71 39.65 -15.73
N GLY A 1072 5.57 40.38 -15.01
CA GLY A 1072 5.34 41.79 -14.66
C GLY A 1072 4.15 42.02 -13.71
N ARG A 1073 3.71 40.97 -13.00
CA ARG A 1073 2.64 40.98 -12.01
C ARG A 1073 3.08 40.20 -10.78
N SER A 1074 2.76 40.72 -9.60
CA SER A 1074 2.97 40.01 -8.34
C SER A 1074 2.20 38.69 -8.32
N GLU A 1075 2.90 37.62 -7.97
CA GLU A 1075 2.32 36.33 -7.65
C GLU A 1075 1.42 36.43 -6.40
N THR A 1076 0.43 35.55 -6.34
CA THR A 1076 -0.36 35.26 -5.12
C THR A 1076 0.30 34.15 -4.31
N ASP A 1077 1.05 33.26 -4.95
CA ASP A 1077 1.70 32.12 -4.31
C ASP A 1077 2.95 31.66 -5.06
N ARG A 1078 3.91 31.08 -4.33
CA ARG A 1078 5.12 30.45 -4.88
C ARG A 1078 5.56 29.30 -3.97
N VAL A 1079 5.75 28.13 -4.56
CA VAL A 1079 6.09 26.89 -3.85
C VAL A 1079 7.26 26.21 -4.54
N THR A 1080 8.20 25.67 -3.77
CA THR A 1080 9.25 24.76 -4.21
C THR A 1080 9.32 23.58 -3.25
N VAL A 1081 9.28 22.35 -3.76
CA VAL A 1081 9.30 21.11 -2.97
C VAL A 1081 10.44 20.22 -3.49
N PRO A 1082 11.48 19.93 -2.69
CA PRO A 1082 12.50 18.95 -3.07
C PRO A 1082 11.90 17.53 -3.12
N CYS A 1083 12.29 16.72 -4.10
CA CYS A 1083 11.66 15.43 -4.35
C CYS A 1083 12.60 14.42 -5.04
N ASP A 1084 12.17 13.15 -5.07
CA ASP A 1084 12.86 12.10 -5.84
C ASP A 1084 12.47 12.11 -7.34
N TYR A 1085 13.23 11.40 -8.16
CA TYR A 1085 12.97 11.27 -9.59
C TYR A 1085 11.54 10.78 -9.91
N THR A 1086 11.01 9.82 -9.17
CA THR A 1086 9.66 9.26 -9.41
C THR A 1086 8.58 10.33 -9.26
N ARG A 1087 8.65 11.14 -8.20
CA ARG A 1087 7.75 12.28 -7.96
C ARG A 1087 8.02 13.45 -8.91
N ALA A 1088 9.27 13.67 -9.29
CA ALA A 1088 9.66 14.70 -10.26
C ALA A 1088 9.19 14.38 -11.69
N ALA A 1089 9.13 13.09 -12.04
CA ALA A 1089 8.77 12.59 -13.37
C ALA A 1089 7.26 12.43 -13.59
N SER A 1090 6.55 11.93 -12.58
CA SER A 1090 5.16 11.51 -12.67
C SER A 1090 4.23 12.42 -11.87
N GLU A 1091 3.11 12.79 -12.47
CA GLU A 1091 2.03 13.55 -11.82
C GLU A 1091 1.05 12.63 -11.08
N ALA A 1092 1.52 11.54 -10.47
CA ALA A 1092 0.62 10.56 -9.83
C ALA A 1092 -0.31 11.21 -8.80
N ASP A 1093 0.25 12.13 -8.01
CA ASP A 1093 -0.42 12.94 -6.99
C ASP A 1093 -1.59 13.78 -7.56
N ARG A 1094 -1.49 14.29 -8.80
CA ARG A 1094 -2.59 15.03 -9.46
C ARG A 1094 -3.77 14.13 -9.84
N TRP A 1095 -3.52 12.83 -10.04
CA TRP A 1095 -4.52 11.83 -10.43
C TRP A 1095 -5.00 10.98 -9.24
N GLY A 1096 -4.55 11.29 -8.03
CA GLY A 1096 -4.79 10.53 -6.81
C GLY A 1096 -3.84 9.34 -6.70
N GLY A 1097 -2.71 9.55 -6.01
CA GLY A 1097 -1.59 8.62 -5.90
C GLY A 1097 -1.97 7.18 -5.55
N GLY A 1098 -1.16 6.25 -6.09
CA GLY A 1098 -1.25 4.80 -5.89
C GLY A 1098 -2.15 4.05 -6.86
N THR A 1099 -3.25 4.65 -7.34
CA THR A 1099 -4.26 3.94 -8.15
C THR A 1099 -4.48 4.52 -9.55
N TRP A 1100 -4.95 3.70 -10.49
CA TRP A 1100 -5.17 4.09 -11.88
C TRP A 1100 -6.18 5.25 -11.97
N GLY A 1101 -5.69 6.42 -12.39
CA GLY A 1101 -6.45 7.68 -12.37
C GLY A 1101 -7.82 7.63 -13.06
N PRO A 1102 -8.78 8.46 -12.61
CA PRO A 1102 -10.20 8.33 -12.94
C PRO A 1102 -10.50 8.44 -14.45
N ARG A 1103 -11.26 7.46 -14.95
CA ARG A 1103 -11.87 7.51 -16.30
C ARG A 1103 -12.85 8.68 -16.36
N VAL A 1104 -12.79 9.50 -17.41
CA VAL A 1104 -13.63 10.70 -17.57
C VAL A 1104 -14.01 10.90 -19.05
N ALA A 1105 -15.16 11.50 -19.32
CA ALA A 1105 -15.54 11.87 -20.69
C ALA A 1105 -14.94 13.24 -21.03
N PHE A 1106 -14.21 13.32 -22.14
CA PHE A 1106 -13.59 14.57 -22.56
C PHE A 1106 -13.42 14.72 -24.08
N ALA A 1107 -13.17 15.96 -24.49
CA ALA A 1107 -12.62 16.31 -25.79
C ALA A 1107 -11.51 17.34 -25.61
N ALA A 1108 -10.58 17.38 -26.56
CA ALA A 1108 -9.50 18.34 -26.59
C ALA A 1108 -9.18 18.76 -28.02
N LYS A 1109 -8.49 19.90 -28.17
CA LYS A 1109 -7.84 20.35 -29.41
C LYS A 1109 -6.47 20.93 -29.06
N SER A 1110 -5.55 20.99 -30.02
CA SER A 1110 -4.18 21.49 -29.77
C SER A 1110 -3.70 22.50 -30.81
N HIS A 1111 -2.69 23.30 -30.42
CA HIS A 1111 -1.86 24.11 -31.32
C HIS A 1111 -0.38 24.05 -30.91
N ILE A 1112 0.52 24.43 -31.82
CA ILE A 1112 1.96 24.59 -31.56
C ILE A 1112 2.30 26.08 -31.41
N VAL A 1113 2.85 26.46 -30.26
CA VAL A 1113 3.32 27.83 -29.98
C VAL A 1113 4.74 27.97 -30.53
N ARG A 1114 4.89 28.55 -31.73
CA ARG A 1114 6.19 28.67 -32.41
C ARG A 1114 7.04 29.84 -31.91
N GLU A 1115 6.39 30.94 -31.50
CA GLU A 1115 7.01 32.18 -31.05
C GLU A 1115 6.30 32.66 -29.76
N PRO A 1116 6.94 33.50 -28.91
CA PRO A 1116 6.31 34.07 -27.72
C PRO A 1116 5.00 34.82 -28.02
N LEU A 1117 4.01 34.67 -27.14
CA LEU A 1117 2.67 35.20 -27.37
C LEU A 1117 2.57 36.70 -27.08
N GLY A 1118 2.42 37.49 -28.14
CA GLY A 1118 2.23 38.94 -28.05
C GLY A 1118 0.88 39.36 -27.43
N PRO A 1119 0.74 40.62 -26.97
CA PRO A 1119 -0.39 41.07 -26.14
C PRO A 1119 -1.79 40.79 -26.68
N VAL A 1120 -1.99 40.82 -28.00
CA VAL A 1120 -3.29 40.51 -28.62
C VAL A 1120 -3.63 39.03 -28.43
N SER A 1121 -2.71 38.14 -28.81
CA SER A 1121 -2.89 36.69 -28.72
C SER A 1121 -3.07 36.17 -27.29
N SER A 1122 -2.37 36.77 -26.30
CA SER A 1122 -2.56 36.41 -24.89
C SER A 1122 -3.87 36.95 -24.32
N THR A 1123 -4.34 38.12 -24.79
CA THR A 1123 -5.65 38.69 -24.42
C THR A 1123 -6.80 37.87 -25.01
N ASP A 1124 -6.72 37.46 -26.28
CA ASP A 1124 -7.73 36.61 -26.93
C ASP A 1124 -7.82 35.23 -26.25
N MET A 1125 -6.67 34.65 -25.88
CA MET A 1125 -6.61 33.38 -25.15
C MET A 1125 -7.24 33.51 -23.74
N ALA A 1126 -6.94 34.59 -23.01
CA ALA A 1126 -7.55 34.87 -21.71
C ALA A 1126 -9.07 35.09 -21.81
N ALA A 1127 -9.54 35.84 -22.81
CA ALA A 1127 -10.96 36.05 -23.07
C ALA A 1127 -11.69 34.74 -23.43
N ALA A 1128 -11.02 33.80 -24.10
CA ALA A 1128 -11.57 32.47 -24.39
C ALA A 1128 -11.72 31.59 -23.15
N LEU A 1129 -10.81 31.69 -22.16
CA LEU A 1129 -10.98 31.07 -20.84
C LEU A 1129 -12.10 31.73 -20.03
N GLU A 1130 -12.18 33.07 -20.03
CA GLU A 1130 -13.25 33.82 -19.35
C GLU A 1130 -14.64 33.50 -19.93
N LYS A 1131 -14.74 33.20 -21.24
CA LYS A 1131 -15.96 32.63 -21.85
C LYS A 1131 -16.33 31.26 -21.26
N LEU A 1132 -15.36 30.35 -21.08
CA LEU A 1132 -15.61 29.03 -20.48
C LEU A 1132 -16.08 29.15 -19.02
N HIS A 1133 -15.34 29.91 -18.20
CA HIS A 1133 -15.61 30.03 -16.77
C HIS A 1133 -17.00 30.60 -16.46
N ARG A 1134 -17.58 31.38 -17.38
CA ARG A 1134 -18.96 31.89 -17.27
C ARG A 1134 -20.07 30.84 -17.40
N PHE A 1135 -19.78 29.59 -17.80
CA PHE A 1135 -20.78 28.51 -17.87
C PHE A 1135 -20.35 27.15 -17.29
N THR A 1136 -19.15 27.02 -16.70
CA THR A 1136 -18.69 25.77 -16.08
C THR A 1136 -19.43 25.37 -14.79
N GLY A 1137 -20.28 26.26 -14.24
CA GLY A 1137 -21.19 25.97 -13.12
C GLY A 1137 -22.21 24.85 -13.35
N VAL A 1138 -22.23 24.21 -14.53
CA VAL A 1138 -23.03 23.00 -14.80
C VAL A 1138 -22.15 21.83 -15.26
N GLY A 1139 -21.85 20.93 -14.32
CA GLY A 1139 -21.55 19.51 -14.60
C GLY A 1139 -20.23 19.16 -15.30
N GLY A 1140 -19.15 19.93 -15.16
CA GLY A 1140 -17.82 19.49 -15.63
C GLY A 1140 -16.73 20.56 -15.73
N ALA A 1141 -15.48 20.10 -15.72
CA ALA A 1141 -14.26 20.91 -15.78
C ALA A 1141 -13.83 21.30 -17.21
N GLY A 1142 -12.77 22.10 -17.35
CA GLY A 1142 -12.15 22.46 -18.63
C GLY A 1142 -11.16 23.63 -18.49
N GLY A 1143 -10.49 24.00 -19.58
CA GLY A 1143 -9.55 25.12 -19.61
C GLY A 1143 -8.42 24.90 -20.61
N LEU A 1144 -7.22 25.40 -20.32
CA LEU A 1144 -6.04 25.16 -21.14
C LEU A 1144 -4.77 24.82 -20.34
N LEU A 1145 -3.89 24.11 -21.03
CA LEU A 1145 -2.54 23.70 -20.65
C LEU A 1145 -1.59 24.15 -21.77
N ILE A 1146 -0.41 24.69 -21.47
CA ILE A 1146 0.68 24.89 -22.42
C ILE A 1146 1.93 24.19 -21.89
N ASP A 1147 2.27 23.04 -22.45
CA ASP A 1147 3.52 22.32 -22.18
C ASP A 1147 4.72 23.09 -22.78
N ALA A 1148 5.78 23.32 -21.99
CA ALA A 1148 7.00 23.93 -22.52
C ALA A 1148 7.77 22.99 -23.46
N LEU A 1149 8.25 23.57 -24.56
CA LEU A 1149 9.26 22.98 -25.45
C LEU A 1149 10.56 23.80 -25.38
N GLY A 1150 11.48 23.51 -26.31
CA GLY A 1150 12.83 24.06 -26.37
C GLY A 1150 13.86 23.28 -25.56
N GLY A 1151 15.06 23.85 -25.39
CA GLY A 1151 16.14 23.24 -24.64
C GLY A 1151 16.76 22.05 -25.40
N ALA A 1152 16.86 20.89 -24.76
CA ALA A 1152 17.36 19.67 -25.40
C ALA A 1152 16.50 19.20 -26.61
N VAL A 1153 15.26 19.68 -26.75
CA VAL A 1153 14.45 19.44 -27.95
C VAL A 1153 15.01 20.18 -29.17
N ASP A 1154 15.61 21.36 -28.98
CA ASP A 1154 16.18 22.21 -30.03
C ASP A 1154 17.49 21.65 -30.60
N ASP A 1155 18.20 20.83 -29.83
CA ASP A 1155 19.50 20.24 -30.20
C ASP A 1155 19.38 19.29 -31.43
N ARG A 1156 18.16 18.99 -31.92
CA ARG A 1156 17.90 18.18 -33.12
C ARG A 1156 17.04 18.94 -34.16
N PRO A 1157 17.40 18.94 -35.45
CA PRO A 1157 16.63 19.64 -36.49
C PRO A 1157 15.27 18.96 -36.76
N ALA A 1158 14.31 19.73 -37.29
CA ALA A 1158 12.91 19.31 -37.51
C ALA A 1158 12.71 18.02 -38.35
N HIS A 1159 13.69 17.64 -39.18
CA HIS A 1159 13.65 16.42 -40.00
C HIS A 1159 14.41 15.23 -39.39
N ALA A 1160 15.05 15.38 -38.21
CA ALA A 1160 15.83 14.33 -37.56
C ALA A 1160 14.98 13.12 -37.13
N THR A 1161 13.68 13.34 -36.92
CA THR A 1161 12.67 12.36 -36.52
C THR A 1161 11.34 12.74 -37.16
N ALA A 1162 10.31 11.88 -37.13
CA ALA A 1162 8.99 12.24 -37.65
C ALA A 1162 8.31 13.42 -36.93
N PHE A 1163 8.60 13.67 -35.63
CA PHE A 1163 8.13 14.86 -34.91
C PHE A 1163 8.80 16.16 -35.45
N PRO A 1164 8.05 17.10 -36.04
CA PRO A 1164 8.63 18.27 -36.72
C PRO A 1164 8.78 19.51 -35.83
N HIS A 1165 8.03 19.60 -34.72
CA HIS A 1165 7.86 20.84 -33.95
C HIS A 1165 9.00 21.11 -32.95
N ARG A 1166 10.24 20.88 -33.38
CA ARG A 1166 11.46 20.94 -32.55
C ARG A 1166 11.65 22.32 -31.89
N SER A 1167 11.79 23.35 -32.72
CA SER A 1167 12.07 24.73 -32.34
C SER A 1167 10.81 25.53 -31.94
N ALA A 1168 9.92 24.92 -31.16
CA ALA A 1168 8.71 25.57 -30.66
C ALA A 1168 8.87 25.99 -29.20
N VAL A 1169 8.20 27.05 -28.78
CA VAL A 1169 8.14 27.50 -27.39
C VAL A 1169 7.28 26.54 -26.56
N GLY A 1170 6.24 25.93 -27.15
CA GLY A 1170 5.39 24.97 -26.44
C GLY A 1170 4.27 24.35 -27.26
N VAL A 1171 3.50 23.47 -26.61
CA VAL A 1171 2.28 22.85 -27.13
C VAL A 1171 1.10 23.30 -26.27
N VAL A 1172 0.13 24.00 -26.84
CA VAL A 1172 -1.11 24.33 -26.13
C VAL A 1172 -2.17 23.27 -26.39
N GLN A 1173 -2.84 22.86 -25.33
CA GLN A 1173 -3.92 21.87 -25.31
C GLN A 1173 -5.13 22.50 -24.63
N TYR A 1174 -6.25 22.63 -25.36
CA TYR A 1174 -7.53 23.10 -24.83
C TYR A 1174 -8.36 21.88 -24.46
N HIS A 1175 -8.85 21.79 -23.23
CA HIS A 1175 -9.59 20.64 -22.73
C HIS A 1175 -11.00 21.03 -22.28
N SER A 1176 -11.98 20.16 -22.53
CA SER A 1176 -13.28 20.20 -21.86
C SER A 1176 -13.67 18.81 -21.39
N TYR A 1177 -14.04 18.72 -20.11
CA TYR A 1177 -14.43 17.50 -19.42
C TYR A 1177 -15.92 17.57 -19.04
N TRP A 1178 -16.57 16.42 -18.96
CA TRP A 1178 -17.95 16.29 -18.49
C TRP A 1178 -18.18 14.92 -17.85
N HIS A 1179 -19.24 14.79 -17.07
CA HIS A 1179 -19.65 13.48 -16.55
C HIS A 1179 -20.33 12.67 -17.66
N ARG A 1180 -20.16 11.34 -17.71
CA ARG A 1180 -20.76 10.51 -18.78
C ARG A 1180 -22.30 10.60 -18.88
N PHE A 1181 -22.98 11.06 -17.83
CA PHE A 1181 -24.43 11.30 -17.81
C PHE A 1181 -24.82 12.78 -17.96
N THR A 1182 -23.89 13.69 -18.28
CA THR A 1182 -24.20 15.08 -18.66
C THR A 1182 -25.04 15.06 -19.94
N ASP A 1183 -26.15 15.81 -19.97
CA ASP A 1183 -27.06 15.81 -21.11
C ASP A 1183 -26.41 16.35 -22.39
N ARG A 1184 -26.98 15.93 -23.53
CA ARG A 1184 -26.44 16.23 -24.85
C ARG A 1184 -26.29 17.73 -25.11
N ALA A 1185 -27.22 18.56 -24.64
CA ALA A 1185 -27.18 20.00 -24.88
C ALA A 1185 -26.05 20.69 -24.09
N HIS A 1186 -25.65 20.18 -22.93
CA HIS A 1186 -24.47 20.66 -22.21
C HIS A 1186 -23.16 20.18 -22.85
N VAL A 1187 -23.11 18.94 -23.34
CA VAL A 1187 -21.95 18.42 -24.09
C VAL A 1187 -21.73 19.20 -25.39
N ASP A 1188 -22.79 19.46 -26.17
CA ASP A 1188 -22.66 20.21 -27.43
C ASP A 1188 -22.20 21.66 -27.22
N ARG A 1189 -22.60 22.33 -26.14
CA ARG A 1189 -22.05 23.67 -25.80
C ARG A 1189 -20.56 23.63 -25.47
N ARG A 1190 -20.09 22.59 -24.77
CA ARG A 1190 -18.65 22.37 -24.47
C ARG A 1190 -17.84 22.09 -25.75
N LEU A 1191 -18.39 21.29 -26.67
CA LEU A 1191 -17.76 21.04 -27.98
C LEU A 1191 -17.74 22.29 -28.87
N THR A 1192 -18.79 23.11 -28.85
CA THR A 1192 -18.79 24.41 -29.55
C THR A 1192 -17.73 25.35 -28.98
N TRP A 1193 -17.60 25.49 -27.66
CA TRP A 1193 -16.51 26.29 -27.07
C TRP A 1193 -15.12 25.80 -27.51
N LEU A 1194 -14.87 24.48 -27.54
CA LEU A 1194 -13.59 23.93 -28.04
C LEU A 1194 -13.29 24.34 -29.48
N ARG A 1195 -14.31 24.38 -30.36
CA ARG A 1195 -14.16 24.87 -31.74
C ARG A 1195 -13.95 26.38 -31.79
N GLU A 1196 -14.66 27.15 -30.97
CA GLU A 1196 -14.52 28.61 -30.90
C GLU A 1196 -13.15 29.06 -30.40
N VAL A 1197 -12.61 28.47 -29.32
CA VAL A 1197 -11.26 28.81 -28.84
C VAL A 1197 -10.19 28.42 -29.84
N HIS A 1198 -10.32 27.25 -30.49
CA HIS A 1198 -9.39 26.81 -31.52
C HIS A 1198 -9.41 27.77 -32.73
N ALA A 1199 -10.59 28.07 -33.29
CA ALA A 1199 -10.73 29.03 -34.39
C ALA A 1199 -10.30 30.46 -34.01
N THR A 1200 -10.46 30.87 -32.75
CA THR A 1200 -9.98 32.19 -32.26
C THR A 1200 -8.45 32.24 -32.20
N MET A 1201 -7.78 31.13 -31.86
CA MET A 1201 -6.32 31.08 -31.71
C MET A 1201 -5.57 30.71 -33.00
N GLN A 1202 -6.23 30.09 -33.98
CA GLN A 1202 -5.64 29.69 -35.26
C GLN A 1202 -4.95 30.84 -36.04
N PRO A 1203 -5.44 32.09 -36.06
CA PRO A 1203 -4.73 33.21 -36.68
C PRO A 1203 -3.41 33.57 -35.99
N HIS A 1204 -3.28 33.30 -34.69
CA HIS A 1204 -2.10 33.62 -33.89
C HIS A 1204 -1.09 32.47 -33.84
N LEU A 1205 -1.55 31.22 -33.95
CA LEU A 1205 -0.74 29.99 -33.79
C LEU A 1205 -0.52 29.21 -35.08
N GLY A 1206 -1.24 29.57 -36.15
CA GLY A 1206 -1.27 28.81 -37.40
C GLY A 1206 -1.98 27.46 -37.25
N THR A 1207 -1.64 26.51 -38.13
CA THR A 1207 -2.34 25.22 -38.27
C THR A 1207 -1.60 24.02 -37.65
N GLY A 1208 -0.47 24.23 -36.97
CA GLY A 1208 0.28 23.13 -36.34
C GLY A 1208 -0.45 22.56 -35.11
N GLY A 1209 -0.42 21.24 -34.90
CA GLY A 1209 -1.02 20.56 -33.75
C GLY A 1209 -0.18 19.38 -33.27
N TYR A 1210 -0.50 18.78 -32.12
CA TYR A 1210 0.31 17.71 -31.53
C TYR A 1210 -0.33 16.32 -31.76
N THR A 1211 0.43 15.38 -32.34
CA THR A 1211 -0.03 14.03 -32.73
C THR A 1211 -0.68 13.24 -31.59
N ASN A 1212 -0.21 13.37 -30.34
CA ASN A 1212 -0.84 12.69 -29.19
C ASN A 1212 -2.09 13.43 -28.68
N GLY A 1213 -2.17 14.75 -28.90
CA GLY A 1213 -3.33 15.61 -28.62
C GLY A 1213 -4.34 15.63 -29.79
N MET A 1214 -4.66 14.43 -30.30
CA MET A 1214 -5.32 14.20 -31.59
C MET A 1214 -6.79 14.65 -31.61
N ASP A 1215 -7.15 15.52 -32.56
CA ASP A 1215 -8.50 16.06 -32.77
C ASP A 1215 -9.22 15.39 -33.95
N PRO A 1216 -10.31 14.62 -33.72
CA PRO A 1216 -11.09 13.98 -34.79
C PRO A 1216 -11.73 14.92 -35.82
N GLU A 1217 -11.83 16.23 -35.52
CA GLU A 1217 -12.45 17.22 -36.42
C GLU A 1217 -11.43 17.92 -37.32
N LEU A 1218 -10.13 17.66 -37.15
CA LEU A 1218 -9.05 18.30 -37.90
C LEU A 1218 -8.88 17.65 -39.29
N THR A 1219 -9.20 18.40 -40.36
CA THR A 1219 -9.12 17.90 -41.75
C THR A 1219 -7.69 17.85 -42.28
N GLU A 1220 -6.93 18.93 -42.12
CA GLU A 1220 -5.54 19.07 -42.60
C GLU A 1220 -4.51 18.46 -41.63
N TRP A 1221 -4.92 17.43 -40.87
CA TRP A 1221 -4.15 16.82 -39.78
C TRP A 1221 -2.74 16.38 -40.19
N ALA A 1222 -2.57 15.92 -41.43
CA ALA A 1222 -1.29 15.44 -41.96
C ALA A 1222 -0.22 16.54 -41.98
N VAL A 1223 -0.59 17.74 -42.42
CA VAL A 1223 0.29 18.92 -42.42
C VAL A 1223 0.38 19.52 -41.01
N ALA A 1224 -0.70 19.47 -40.24
CA ALA A 1224 -0.74 19.99 -38.87
C ALA A 1224 0.22 19.26 -37.91
N TYR A 1225 0.23 17.92 -37.91
CA TYR A 1225 1.01 17.09 -36.99
C TYR A 1225 2.42 16.76 -37.50
N HIS A 1226 2.63 16.72 -38.82
CA HIS A 1226 3.88 16.22 -39.42
C HIS A 1226 4.54 17.18 -40.41
N GLY A 1227 3.83 18.19 -40.94
CA GLY A 1227 4.39 19.19 -41.85
C GLY A 1227 5.15 18.56 -43.03
N GLU A 1228 6.38 19.04 -43.28
CA GLU A 1228 7.26 18.55 -44.35
C GLU A 1228 7.74 17.10 -44.16
N ASN A 1229 7.59 16.52 -42.97
CA ASN A 1229 7.94 15.12 -42.72
C ASN A 1229 6.90 14.13 -43.29
N TYR A 1230 5.64 14.56 -43.50
CA TYR A 1230 4.55 13.67 -43.92
C TYR A 1230 4.85 12.88 -45.21
N PRO A 1231 5.36 13.47 -46.31
CA PRO A 1231 5.68 12.71 -47.52
C PRO A 1231 6.75 11.63 -47.33
N ARG A 1232 7.66 11.75 -46.35
CA ARG A 1232 8.58 10.66 -46.00
C ARG A 1232 7.83 9.54 -45.29
N MET A 1233 6.96 9.87 -44.33
CA MET A 1233 6.10 8.90 -43.66
C MET A 1233 5.21 8.12 -44.65
N GLN A 1234 4.68 8.77 -45.70
CA GLN A 1234 3.93 8.09 -46.77
C GLN A 1234 4.76 7.07 -47.57
N ARG A 1235 6.07 7.28 -47.72
CA ARG A 1235 6.99 6.31 -48.36
C ARG A 1235 7.31 5.14 -47.43
N VAL A 1236 7.50 5.40 -46.14
CA VAL A 1236 7.66 4.34 -45.11
C VAL A 1236 6.40 3.47 -45.08
N LYS A 1237 5.22 4.09 -45.04
CA LYS A 1237 3.93 3.39 -45.12
C LYS A 1237 3.81 2.54 -46.39
N ALA A 1238 4.11 3.11 -47.56
CA ALA A 1238 4.10 2.38 -48.84
C ALA A 1238 5.10 1.21 -48.91
N THR A 1239 6.09 1.14 -48.01
CA THR A 1239 7.08 0.07 -47.95
C THR A 1239 6.72 -1.03 -46.95
N HIS A 1240 6.20 -0.67 -45.77
CA HIS A 1240 5.95 -1.60 -44.65
C HIS A 1240 4.47 -1.97 -44.43
N ASP A 1241 3.53 -1.17 -44.96
CA ASP A 1241 2.09 -1.45 -44.95
C ASP A 1241 1.38 -0.79 -46.17
N PRO A 1242 1.65 -1.29 -47.40
CA PRO A 1242 1.03 -0.77 -48.62
C PRO A 1242 -0.48 -1.08 -48.72
N GLU A 1243 -0.96 -2.12 -48.04
CA GLU A 1243 -2.38 -2.51 -48.04
C GLU A 1243 -3.23 -1.75 -47.01
N GLN A 1244 -2.60 -0.97 -46.11
CA GLN A 1244 -3.23 -0.24 -45.01
C GLN A 1244 -3.95 -1.15 -44.00
N LEU A 1245 -3.29 -2.22 -43.58
CA LEU A 1245 -3.74 -3.06 -42.48
C LEU A 1245 -3.87 -2.26 -41.18
N PHE A 1246 -2.88 -1.41 -40.88
CA PHE A 1246 -2.89 -0.51 -39.73
C PHE A 1246 -3.50 0.82 -40.16
N THR A 1247 -4.82 0.97 -39.98
CA THR A 1247 -5.55 2.15 -40.45
C THR A 1247 -6.63 2.61 -39.48
N PHE A 1248 -6.78 3.94 -39.39
CA PHE A 1248 -7.73 4.67 -38.55
C PHE A 1248 -7.98 6.05 -39.22
N PRO A 1249 -8.97 6.86 -38.80
CA PRO A 1249 -9.41 8.04 -39.57
C PRO A 1249 -8.36 9.13 -39.84
N GLN A 1250 -7.27 9.16 -39.07
CA GLN A 1250 -6.11 10.06 -39.25
C GLN A 1250 -4.79 9.26 -39.38
N ALA A 1251 -4.84 8.08 -40.01
CA ALA A 1251 -3.67 7.25 -40.30
C ALA A 1251 -2.91 7.73 -41.54
N VAL A 1252 -1.59 7.53 -41.55
CA VAL A 1252 -0.72 7.80 -42.69
C VAL A 1252 -1.15 6.95 -43.87
N THR A 1253 -1.48 7.60 -44.99
CA THR A 1253 -1.79 6.90 -46.25
C THR A 1253 -0.51 6.65 -47.05
N PRO A 1254 -0.32 5.45 -47.65
CA PRO A 1254 0.84 5.17 -48.50
C PRO A 1254 0.84 6.07 -49.74
N GLN A 1255 2.02 6.49 -50.17
CA GLN A 1255 2.16 7.31 -51.38
C GLN A 1255 1.64 6.52 -52.61
N PRO A 1256 0.71 7.06 -53.41
CA PRO A 1256 0.18 6.36 -54.58
C PRO A 1256 1.27 6.09 -55.62
N ALA A 1257 1.25 4.89 -56.21
CA ALA A 1257 2.22 4.49 -57.22
C ALA A 1257 2.15 5.41 -58.46
N PRO A 1258 3.31 5.83 -59.02
CA PRO A 1258 3.35 6.76 -60.14
C PRO A 1258 2.67 6.17 -61.39
N GLY A 1259 1.52 6.73 -61.75
CA GLY A 1259 0.67 6.29 -62.86
C GLY A 1259 -0.79 6.00 -62.49
N ALA A 1260 -1.13 5.90 -61.20
CA ALA A 1260 -2.48 5.54 -60.74
C ALA A 1260 -3.48 6.72 -60.72
N THR A 1261 -3.70 7.40 -61.85
CA THR A 1261 -4.74 8.45 -61.98
C THR A 1261 -6.13 7.85 -62.14
N GLY A 1262 -6.77 7.46 -61.04
CA GLY A 1262 -8.16 6.99 -60.98
C GLY A 1262 -9.03 7.86 -60.07
N THR A 1263 -10.18 8.33 -60.57
CA THR A 1263 -11.09 9.24 -59.86
C THR A 1263 -11.63 8.61 -58.57
N PRO A 1264 -11.62 9.32 -57.42
CA PRO A 1264 -12.13 8.76 -56.17
C PRO A 1264 -13.64 8.50 -56.26
N ARG A 1265 -14.05 7.24 -56.21
CA ARG A 1265 -15.45 6.85 -55.96
C ARG A 1265 -15.75 7.08 -54.48
N GLY A 1266 -16.46 8.15 -54.17
CA GLY A 1266 -16.94 8.40 -52.82
C GLY A 1266 -17.81 7.25 -52.32
N ARG A 1267 -17.41 6.63 -51.21
CA ARG A 1267 -18.37 6.04 -50.27
C ARG A 1267 -18.84 7.16 -49.36
N GLN A 1268 -20.15 7.30 -49.21
CA GLN A 1268 -20.71 8.08 -48.12
C GLN A 1268 -20.38 7.38 -46.79
N VAL A 1269 -20.20 8.18 -45.75
CA VAL A 1269 -20.01 7.76 -44.36
C VAL A 1269 -21.39 7.60 -43.71
#